data_AF-A0A0F8BKI1-F1
#
_entry.id   AF-A0A0F8BKI1-F1
#
_cell.length_a   1.000
_cell.length_b   1.000
_cell.length_c   1.000
_cell.angle_alpha   90.00
_cell.angle_beta   90.00
_cell.angle_gamma   90.00
#
_symmetry.space_group_name_H-M   'P 1'
#
loop_
_entity.id
_entity.type
_entity.pdbx_description
1 polymer ?
#
loop_
_entity_poly.entity_id
_entity_poly.type
_entity_poly.pdbx_seq_one_letter_code
_entity_poly.pdbx_strand_id
1 'polypeptide(L)'
;MARWSLMSLLGLAQNPAEADSRQSWLRHERQTLLPRFHRADVPSAFPPLEVTKTALRLRFLIEQCIPCELKEEEVTRPHSTIITPKVIVAAKEAGGSSSEYAACVVFCLLVCKQWFSRQALLELWDADLHRLRAQACEVIAKAIIENEDDQEYLMHAVLLKRYAFLIDGEPTPAVNVIEKAVDLHALRVICSSGYQKCIGYLWKGWLVQDENDPSQFVDYALKADRRFSVHMDPDRMRAPIYQNAAQLLVSLLYLALYTMAINSINPGGDLDATEMVLYIFTVGYVLDEVVKVWKAGYQIFGFWNAFNSTLYGILIVSFVLRLIGLSHPIQPHSDHGHGDVAIDGIDNPREYYSRLSYNFLAASAPMFWTRLLLYLDSFRFFGAMLVVLKVMMKESLIFFALLTVVIIGFLQAFIGLDLADDLQADDVFFIIKAMANGVMGSPEYDGFDNFAPPFGLILYYLFTFVVMVILLNILIALYGSAYSDIYENANDEFLALFSQKTMQFVRAPDENVYIAPFNLVEIAVAAATEWWMPKARFEQLNDIVMAIIYSPVLVVAAWYETQAAHAIRHNRLNGEEDDDIVHEWEQLRDQIDMEGEGWTKKVEEAKSNVEEEPAVQEIKKLAGRWALDIVFATTLVAASGAATGGLHTPVVTRDVLIVGGGATGTYAAINLTDAGYSVAVVESDTVLGGHVSTYVDPVSGRAADYGVIVLSDEPVVHNFLTRLNIGWAPTELDGSNISFFDFKTGKPNQDYVQPSPADAIPRYWNLLLKYPYLADDGIVLPDPVPDELLCDFGEIIEKYNLSGLSRVFFQWGQGFGDILKLPALAVVSTPSGKVIIRAKKILMTIPPLLNDNYLNPFQPNSHESSLFSQFSHFNLWVAAIKDSSLPPINLQNVSPGINSTLYSLAKLPDAYYFRLTPAPGVWATAFGSLNDEEHTEDAVKGNILKILADLRENGGYANDSSSVPEAEIVEFRNHSPYELTVPVEAIRKGFYRDLYELQGYQNTYWTGAAWDAHDSSNLWKFTGRVLESLKLSLE
;
A
#
# COMPACT_ATOMS: atom_id res chain seq x y z
N MET A 1 41.83 -20.59 -10.04
CA MET A 1 42.21 -19.26 -9.50
C MET A 1 41.78 -18.20 -10.51
N ALA A 2 40.84 -17.32 -10.14
CA ALA A 2 40.51 -16.13 -10.92
C ALA A 2 41.27 -14.92 -10.34
N ARG A 3 41.62 -13.93 -11.17
CA ARG A 3 42.27 -12.70 -10.70
C ARG A 3 41.28 -11.86 -9.88
N TRP A 4 41.66 -11.45 -8.68
CA TRP A 4 40.90 -10.52 -7.86
C TRP A 4 41.08 -9.10 -8.41
N SER A 5 40.01 -8.30 -8.44
CA SER A 5 40.05 -6.88 -8.81
C SER A 5 39.21 -6.08 -7.81
N LEU A 6 39.79 -5.02 -7.23
CA LEU A 6 39.11 -4.18 -6.24
C LEU A 6 37.80 -3.58 -6.79
N MET A 7 37.76 -3.24 -8.08
CA MET A 7 36.56 -2.72 -8.76
C MET A 7 35.42 -3.75 -8.84
N SER A 8 35.72 -5.05 -8.84
CA SER A 8 34.69 -6.10 -8.76
C SER A 8 34.17 -6.33 -7.33
N LEU A 9 34.98 -5.99 -6.32
CA LEU A 9 34.59 -6.03 -4.91
C LEU A 9 33.70 -4.82 -4.54
N LEU A 10 34.00 -3.66 -5.14
CA LEU A 10 33.30 -2.39 -4.91
C LEU A 10 32.07 -2.19 -5.82
N GLY A 11 31.66 -3.18 -6.61
CA GLY A 11 30.50 -3.10 -7.52
C GLY A 11 30.67 -2.21 -8.77
N LEU A 12 31.71 -1.37 -8.82
CA LEU A 12 31.96 -0.38 -9.89
C LEU A 12 32.26 -0.97 -11.29
N ALA A 13 32.45 -2.28 -11.40
CA ALA A 13 32.73 -2.97 -12.66
C ALA A 13 31.46 -3.59 -13.30
N GLN A 14 30.46 -2.77 -13.64
CA GLN A 14 29.29 -3.18 -14.41
C GLN A 14 28.97 -2.21 -15.56
N ASN A 15 29.65 -2.36 -16.69
CA ASN A 15 29.12 -1.90 -18.00
C ASN A 15 28.13 -2.97 -18.50
N PRO A 16 26.82 -2.69 -18.65
CA PRO A 16 25.86 -3.73 -19.07
C PRO A 16 26.09 -4.25 -20.49
N ALA A 17 26.71 -3.44 -21.37
CA ALA A 17 26.80 -3.69 -22.80
C ALA A 17 27.87 -4.71 -23.24
N GLU A 18 28.84 -5.05 -22.40
CA GLU A 18 30.01 -5.90 -22.78
C GLU A 18 30.07 -7.27 -22.07
N ALA A 19 29.01 -7.65 -21.35
CA ALA A 19 28.95 -8.89 -20.56
C ALA A 19 28.52 -10.13 -21.38
N ASP A 20 29.41 -10.60 -22.27
CA ASP A 20 29.17 -11.62 -23.30
C ASP A 20 28.26 -12.80 -22.89
N SER A 21 27.03 -12.74 -23.39
CA SER A 21 26.03 -13.79 -23.58
C SER A 21 25.95 -14.90 -22.51
N ARG A 22 26.67 -16.00 -22.72
CA ARG A 22 26.35 -17.32 -22.15
C ARG A 22 26.82 -17.48 -20.70
N GLN A 23 27.96 -16.91 -20.32
CA GLN A 23 28.47 -17.05 -18.93
C GLN A 23 27.82 -16.09 -17.94
N SER A 24 27.32 -14.92 -18.35
CA SER A 24 26.61 -14.00 -17.45
C SER A 24 25.24 -14.58 -17.08
N TRP A 25 24.49 -15.07 -18.06
CA TRP A 25 23.25 -15.85 -17.88
C TRP A 25 23.42 -17.00 -16.88
N LEU A 26 24.36 -17.90 -17.15
CA LEU A 26 24.64 -19.07 -16.31
C LEU A 26 25.26 -18.72 -14.94
N ARG A 27 25.68 -17.46 -14.70
CA ARG A 27 26.10 -16.97 -13.36
C ARG A 27 24.94 -16.32 -12.59
N HIS A 28 23.99 -15.70 -13.27
CA HIS A 28 22.78 -15.17 -12.62
C HIS A 28 21.89 -16.33 -12.12
N GLU A 29 21.80 -17.42 -12.89
CA GLU A 29 21.30 -18.75 -12.46
C GLU A 29 22.10 -19.40 -11.29
N ARG A 30 23.26 -18.85 -10.91
CA ARG A 30 24.06 -19.27 -9.74
C ARG A 30 23.95 -18.30 -8.56
N GLN A 31 23.20 -17.21 -8.67
CA GLN A 31 22.90 -16.31 -7.55
C GLN A 31 21.59 -16.75 -6.88
N THR A 32 21.52 -18.03 -6.48
CA THR A 32 20.40 -18.61 -5.75
C THR A 32 20.49 -18.25 -4.27
N LEU A 33 19.35 -17.91 -3.65
CA LEU A 33 19.25 -17.68 -2.20
C LEU A 33 19.31 -18.99 -1.40
N LEU A 34 19.11 -20.13 -2.05
CA LEU A 34 19.36 -21.46 -1.50
C LEU A 34 20.74 -22.00 -1.98
N PRO A 35 21.64 -22.45 -1.08
CA PRO A 35 22.97 -22.93 -1.44
C PRO A 35 22.91 -24.25 -2.22
N ARG A 36 23.66 -24.38 -3.32
CA ARG A 36 23.64 -25.56 -4.20
C ARG A 36 24.67 -26.61 -3.79
N PHE A 37 24.21 -27.71 -3.21
CA PHE A 37 24.97 -28.96 -3.17
C PHE A 37 25.02 -29.59 -4.57
N HIS A 38 26.19 -30.09 -5.00
CA HIS A 38 26.34 -30.78 -6.28
C HIS A 38 25.77 -32.21 -6.20
N ARG A 39 24.44 -32.36 -6.43
CA ARG A 39 23.88 -33.63 -6.92
C ARG A 39 24.13 -33.75 -8.43
N ALA A 40 24.19 -34.98 -8.94
CA ALA A 40 24.24 -35.24 -10.39
C ALA A 40 22.98 -34.72 -11.10
N ASP A 41 23.05 -34.53 -12.43
CA ASP A 41 21.99 -33.89 -13.22
C ASP A 41 20.65 -34.63 -13.13
N VAL A 42 19.79 -34.16 -12.22
CA VAL A 42 18.42 -34.64 -12.05
C VAL A 42 17.62 -34.31 -13.31
N PRO A 43 16.99 -35.30 -13.97
CA PRO A 43 16.21 -35.05 -15.18
C PRO A 43 14.99 -34.18 -14.89
N SER A 44 14.69 -33.24 -15.79
CA SER A 44 13.44 -32.48 -15.77
C SER A 44 12.25 -33.39 -16.04
N ALA A 45 11.17 -33.20 -15.28
CA ALA A 45 9.94 -34.00 -15.41
C ALA A 45 9.28 -33.91 -16.80
N PHE A 46 9.54 -32.83 -17.55
CA PHE A 46 9.12 -32.65 -18.94
C PHE A 46 10.31 -32.23 -19.83
N PRO A 47 10.27 -32.47 -21.15
CA PRO A 47 11.29 -32.00 -22.08
C PRO A 47 11.50 -30.48 -21.98
N PRO A 48 12.72 -29.99 -21.68
CA PRO A 48 12.95 -28.55 -21.42
C PRO A 48 12.56 -27.61 -22.56
N LEU A 49 12.49 -28.12 -23.80
CA LEU A 49 12.00 -27.39 -24.97
C LEU A 49 10.50 -27.03 -24.86
N GLU A 50 9.66 -27.94 -24.37
CA GLU A 50 8.22 -27.70 -24.21
C GLU A 50 7.95 -26.78 -23.02
N VAL A 51 8.74 -26.90 -21.94
CA VAL A 51 8.72 -25.95 -20.81
C VAL A 51 9.08 -24.53 -21.27
N THR A 52 10.13 -24.36 -22.09
CA THR A 52 10.47 -23.05 -22.70
C THR A 52 9.35 -22.52 -23.60
N LYS A 53 8.71 -23.37 -24.42
CA LYS A 53 7.57 -22.95 -25.26
C LYS A 53 6.39 -22.47 -24.43
N THR A 54 6.07 -23.16 -23.33
CA THR A 54 5.01 -22.76 -22.39
C THR A 54 5.35 -21.41 -21.72
N ALA A 55 6.60 -21.20 -21.28
CA ALA A 55 7.05 -19.90 -20.77
C ALA A 55 6.98 -18.78 -21.82
N LEU A 56 7.29 -19.05 -23.09
CA LEU A 56 7.16 -18.06 -24.17
C LEU A 56 5.69 -17.69 -24.47
N ARG A 57 4.75 -18.65 -24.38
CA ARG A 57 3.30 -18.38 -24.49
C ARG A 57 2.82 -17.49 -23.34
N LEU A 58 3.23 -17.79 -22.11
CA LEU A 58 2.87 -17.03 -20.91
C LEU A 58 3.48 -15.62 -20.91
N ARG A 59 4.74 -15.48 -21.36
CA ARG A 59 5.36 -14.17 -21.60
C ARG A 59 4.53 -13.32 -22.55
N PHE A 60 4.14 -13.89 -23.70
CA PHE A 60 3.33 -13.18 -24.69
C PHE A 60 1.94 -12.79 -24.13
N LEU A 61 1.27 -13.69 -23.40
CA LEU A 61 0.00 -13.39 -22.73
C LEU A 61 0.14 -12.17 -21.80
N ILE A 62 1.18 -12.12 -20.97
CA ILE A 62 1.42 -11.02 -20.03
C ILE A 62 1.81 -9.72 -20.74
N GLU A 63 2.57 -9.78 -21.83
CA GLU A 63 2.87 -8.63 -22.69
C GLU A 63 1.63 -8.06 -23.38
N GLN A 64 0.59 -8.86 -23.66
CA GLN A 64 -0.69 -8.40 -24.20
C GLN A 64 -1.67 -7.92 -23.10
N CYS A 65 -1.65 -8.54 -21.91
CA CYS A 65 -2.47 -8.09 -20.78
C CYS A 65 -1.97 -6.77 -20.18
N ILE A 66 -0.66 -6.51 -20.21
CA ILE A 66 -0.05 -5.27 -19.72
C ILE A 66 0.80 -4.66 -20.86
N PRO A 67 0.16 -3.93 -21.80
CA PRO A 67 0.84 -3.34 -22.95
C PRO A 67 1.60 -2.05 -22.61
N CYS A 68 1.11 -1.30 -21.61
CA CYS A 68 1.66 -0.03 -21.13
C CYS A 68 1.83 -0.05 -19.61
N GLU A 69 2.48 0.98 -19.07
CA GLU A 69 2.56 1.21 -17.62
C GLU A 69 1.17 1.53 -17.05
N LEU A 70 0.88 0.99 -15.86
CA LEU A 70 -0.37 1.13 -15.11
C LEU A 70 -0.03 1.14 -13.61
N LYS A 71 -0.95 1.57 -12.74
CA LYS A 71 -0.73 1.52 -11.29
C LYS A 71 -0.66 0.07 -10.79
N GLU A 72 0.28 -0.25 -9.90
CA GLU A 72 0.41 -1.61 -9.35
C GLU A 72 -0.89 -2.10 -8.70
N GLU A 73 -1.62 -1.22 -7.99
CA GLU A 73 -2.91 -1.51 -7.36
C GLU A 73 -3.95 -2.08 -8.33
N GLU A 74 -4.00 -1.60 -9.58
CA GLU A 74 -4.99 -2.02 -10.58
C GLU A 74 -4.77 -3.48 -11.01
N VAL A 75 -3.52 -3.93 -11.03
CA VAL A 75 -3.07 -5.28 -11.40
C VAL A 75 -3.13 -6.23 -10.20
N THR A 76 -2.88 -5.73 -8.98
CA THR A 76 -2.66 -6.55 -7.78
C THR A 76 -3.86 -6.67 -6.85
N ARG A 77 -4.87 -5.79 -7.00
CA ARG A 77 -6.15 -5.90 -6.27
C ARG A 77 -6.87 -7.24 -6.53
N PRO A 78 -7.53 -7.83 -5.50
CA PRO A 78 -8.49 -8.90 -5.71
C PRO A 78 -9.54 -8.50 -6.76
N HIS A 79 -9.91 -9.43 -7.64
CA HIS A 79 -10.81 -9.19 -8.78
C HIS A 79 -10.38 -8.04 -9.70
N SER A 80 -9.07 -7.96 -10.02
CA SER A 80 -8.54 -7.05 -11.04
C SER A 80 -9.29 -7.14 -12.38
N THR A 81 -9.66 -5.97 -12.91
CA THR A 81 -10.19 -5.81 -14.28
C THR A 81 -9.20 -6.18 -15.38
N ILE A 82 -7.91 -6.25 -15.05
CA ILE A 82 -6.82 -6.61 -15.98
C ILE A 82 -6.60 -8.13 -15.92
N ILE A 83 -6.33 -8.67 -14.72
CA ILE A 83 -6.12 -10.11 -14.50
C ILE A 83 -7.47 -10.76 -14.14
N THR A 84 -8.35 -10.85 -15.13
CA THR A 84 -9.66 -11.51 -14.99
C THR A 84 -9.52 -13.04 -14.92
N PRO A 85 -10.54 -13.78 -14.42
CA PRO A 85 -10.54 -15.25 -14.43
C PRO A 85 -10.27 -15.88 -15.81
N LYS A 86 -10.63 -15.19 -16.91
CA LYS A 86 -10.33 -15.63 -18.28
C LYS A 86 -8.83 -15.62 -18.60
N VAL A 87 -8.07 -14.68 -18.04
CA VAL A 87 -6.60 -14.64 -18.16
C VAL A 87 -5.96 -15.79 -17.39
N ILE A 88 -6.51 -16.14 -16.21
CA ILE A 88 -6.06 -17.28 -15.39
C ILE A 88 -6.32 -18.60 -16.13
N VAL A 89 -7.50 -18.78 -16.74
CA VAL A 89 -7.80 -19.95 -17.59
C VAL A 89 -6.87 -20.00 -18.81
N ALA A 90 -6.69 -18.89 -19.54
CA ALA A 90 -5.76 -18.83 -20.67
C ALA A 90 -4.29 -19.13 -20.26
N ALA A 91 -3.90 -18.80 -19.03
CA ALA A 91 -2.61 -19.18 -18.47
C ALA A 91 -2.52 -20.69 -18.16
N LYS A 92 -3.54 -21.31 -17.55
CA LYS A 92 -3.59 -22.78 -17.41
C LYS A 92 -3.56 -23.47 -18.78
N GLU A 93 -4.28 -22.96 -19.78
CA GLU A 93 -4.30 -23.47 -21.16
C GLU A 93 -2.98 -23.29 -21.94
N ALA A 94 -2.09 -22.39 -21.51
CA ALA A 94 -0.78 -22.19 -22.15
C ALA A 94 0.09 -23.46 -22.11
N GLY A 95 -0.15 -24.36 -21.16
CA GLY A 95 0.41 -25.72 -21.07
C GLY A 95 -0.09 -26.69 -22.15
N GLY A 96 -0.99 -26.28 -23.05
CA GLY A 96 -1.44 -27.04 -24.20
C GLY A 96 -2.87 -27.61 -24.06
N SER A 97 -3.49 -27.89 -25.20
CA SER A 97 -4.93 -28.17 -25.37
C SER A 97 -5.45 -29.48 -24.76
N SER A 98 -4.65 -30.17 -23.93
CA SER A 98 -4.97 -31.46 -23.31
C SER A 98 -4.31 -31.64 -21.94
N SER A 99 -4.07 -30.52 -21.23
CA SER A 99 -3.47 -30.40 -19.88
C SER A 99 -2.11 -31.08 -19.62
N GLU A 100 -1.51 -31.73 -20.63
CA GLU A 100 -0.25 -32.49 -20.56
C GLU A 100 0.90 -31.75 -19.83
N TYR A 101 1.05 -30.44 -20.05
CA TYR A 101 2.07 -29.60 -19.39
C TYR A 101 1.47 -28.56 -18.42
N ALA A 102 0.21 -28.71 -18.00
CA ALA A 102 -0.44 -27.77 -17.08
C ALA A 102 0.33 -27.63 -15.75
N ALA A 103 0.90 -28.73 -15.25
CA ALA A 103 1.65 -28.76 -14.00
C ALA A 103 2.92 -27.88 -14.01
N CYS A 104 3.50 -27.54 -15.18
CA CYS A 104 4.65 -26.64 -15.26
C CYS A 104 4.28 -25.17 -15.48
N VAL A 105 2.99 -24.80 -15.59
CA VAL A 105 2.56 -23.41 -15.86
C VAL A 105 3.03 -22.46 -14.75
N VAL A 106 2.92 -22.85 -13.47
CA VAL A 106 3.38 -22.03 -12.34
C VAL A 106 4.90 -21.83 -12.36
N PHE A 107 5.67 -22.87 -12.69
CA PHE A 107 7.11 -22.77 -12.90
C PHE A 107 7.45 -21.82 -14.06
N CYS A 108 6.73 -21.93 -15.18
CA CYS A 108 6.90 -21.06 -16.33
C CYS A 108 6.58 -19.59 -16.01
N LEU A 109 5.56 -19.30 -15.20
CA LEU A 109 5.26 -17.94 -14.72
C LEU A 109 6.41 -17.36 -13.87
N LEU A 110 7.05 -18.16 -13.01
CA LEU A 110 8.25 -17.75 -12.28
C LEU A 110 9.45 -17.52 -13.20
N VAL A 111 9.59 -18.29 -14.27
CA VAL A 111 10.60 -18.04 -15.33
C VAL A 111 10.28 -16.73 -16.07
N CYS A 112 9.01 -16.43 -16.36
CA CYS A 112 8.60 -15.13 -16.92
C CYS A 112 8.91 -13.97 -15.97
N LYS A 113 8.65 -14.11 -14.65
CA LYS A 113 9.08 -13.12 -13.63
C LYS A 113 10.57 -12.85 -13.76
N GLN A 114 11.40 -13.90 -13.76
CA GLN A 114 12.86 -13.76 -13.88
C GLN A 114 13.28 -13.03 -15.16
N TRP A 115 12.61 -13.28 -16.29
CA TRP A 115 12.88 -12.60 -17.56
C TRP A 115 12.51 -11.11 -17.51
N PHE A 116 11.31 -10.76 -17.02
CA PHE A 116 10.88 -9.35 -16.91
C PHE A 116 11.69 -8.58 -15.86
N SER A 117 11.96 -9.14 -14.68
CA SER A 117 12.83 -8.52 -13.68
C SER A 117 14.25 -8.28 -14.19
N ARG A 118 14.76 -9.15 -15.08
CA ARG A 118 16.04 -8.91 -15.77
C ARG A 118 15.91 -7.85 -16.86
N GLN A 119 14.81 -7.82 -17.59
CA GLN A 119 14.58 -6.82 -18.64
C GLN A 119 14.51 -5.40 -18.03
N ALA A 120 13.88 -5.23 -16.87
CA ALA A 120 13.90 -3.99 -16.08
C ALA A 120 15.31 -3.49 -15.68
N LEU A 121 16.30 -4.39 -15.56
CA LEU A 121 17.70 -4.04 -15.25
C LEU A 121 18.53 -3.70 -16.51
N LEU A 122 18.05 -4.06 -17.70
CA LEU A 122 18.71 -3.78 -18.98
C LEU A 122 18.08 -2.57 -19.69
N GLU A 123 16.77 -2.42 -19.57
CA GLU A 123 15.94 -1.41 -20.22
C GLU A 123 15.45 -0.41 -19.16
N LEU A 124 16.40 0.31 -18.55
CA LEU A 124 16.18 1.19 -17.40
C LEU A 124 15.14 2.31 -17.62
N TRP A 125 14.78 2.60 -18.86
CA TRP A 125 13.77 3.59 -19.23
C TRP A 125 12.33 3.04 -19.21
N ASP A 126 12.15 1.72 -19.35
CA ASP A 126 10.87 1.00 -19.25
C ASP A 126 10.84 0.10 -17.99
N ALA A 127 11.67 0.39 -16.99
CA ALA A 127 11.95 -0.50 -15.86
C ALA A 127 10.68 -0.84 -15.07
N ASP A 128 9.79 0.12 -14.87
CA ASP A 128 8.59 -0.02 -14.04
C ASP A 128 7.46 -0.78 -14.75
N LEU A 129 7.31 -0.62 -16.07
CA LEU A 129 6.49 -1.51 -16.90
C LEU A 129 6.95 -2.98 -16.80
N HIS A 130 8.26 -3.24 -16.82
CA HIS A 130 8.78 -4.59 -16.70
C HIS A 130 8.69 -5.14 -15.26
N ARG A 131 8.79 -4.29 -14.23
CA ARG A 131 8.49 -4.66 -12.83
C ARG A 131 7.02 -5.05 -12.66
N LEU A 132 6.09 -4.27 -13.24
CA LEU A 132 4.66 -4.54 -13.22
C LEU A 132 4.31 -5.87 -13.92
N ARG A 133 4.93 -6.17 -15.07
CA ARG A 133 4.80 -7.48 -15.75
C ARG A 133 5.35 -8.63 -14.90
N ALA A 134 6.45 -8.40 -14.16
CA ALA A 134 7.01 -9.39 -13.24
C ALA A 134 6.07 -9.65 -12.04
N GLN A 135 5.41 -8.62 -11.50
CA GLN A 135 4.39 -8.75 -10.46
C GLN A 135 3.12 -9.46 -10.95
N ALA A 136 2.68 -9.18 -12.18
CA ALA A 136 1.55 -9.86 -12.81
C ALA A 136 1.77 -11.38 -12.96
N CYS A 137 3.02 -11.81 -13.20
CA CYS A 137 3.38 -13.24 -13.16
C CYS A 137 3.04 -13.87 -11.80
N GLU A 138 3.29 -13.15 -10.69
CA GLU A 138 2.99 -13.64 -9.35
C GLU A 138 1.48 -13.64 -9.04
N VAL A 139 0.72 -12.63 -9.48
CA VAL A 139 -0.74 -12.59 -9.28
C VAL A 139 -1.41 -13.77 -9.99
N ILE A 140 -1.02 -14.05 -11.24
CA ILE A 140 -1.53 -15.21 -12.00
C ILE A 140 -1.07 -16.52 -11.34
N ALA A 141 0.19 -16.62 -10.90
CA ALA A 141 0.71 -17.83 -10.26
C ALA A 141 0.03 -18.11 -8.91
N LYS A 142 -0.19 -17.09 -8.08
CA LYS A 142 -0.98 -17.17 -6.84
C LYS A 142 -2.40 -17.66 -7.14
N ALA A 143 -3.09 -17.02 -8.08
CA ALA A 143 -4.45 -17.40 -8.44
C ALA A 143 -4.55 -18.82 -9.04
N ILE A 144 -3.50 -19.34 -9.70
CA ILE A 144 -3.47 -20.74 -10.14
C ILE A 144 -3.33 -21.71 -8.96
N ILE A 145 -2.52 -21.38 -7.94
CA ILE A 145 -2.33 -22.20 -6.73
C ILE A 145 -3.58 -22.20 -5.84
N GLU A 146 -4.26 -21.06 -5.72
CA GLU A 146 -5.43 -20.91 -4.84
C GLU A 146 -6.75 -21.39 -5.46
N ASN A 147 -6.80 -21.57 -6.79
CA ASN A 147 -7.92 -22.18 -7.51
C ASN A 147 -7.52 -23.57 -8.06
N GLU A 148 -7.03 -24.45 -7.19
CA GLU A 148 -6.70 -25.85 -7.51
C GLU A 148 -7.16 -26.75 -6.35
N ASP A 149 -8.28 -27.45 -6.55
CA ASP A 149 -8.94 -28.23 -5.49
C ASP A 149 -8.15 -29.50 -5.13
N ASP A 150 -7.51 -30.14 -6.13
CA ASP A 150 -6.72 -31.36 -5.97
C ASP A 150 -5.37 -31.06 -5.31
N GLN A 151 -5.32 -31.23 -3.99
CA GLN A 151 -4.12 -31.03 -3.18
C GLN A 151 -2.99 -32.04 -3.50
N GLU A 152 -3.32 -33.26 -3.95
CA GLU A 152 -2.30 -34.26 -4.31
C GLU A 152 -1.57 -33.83 -5.60
N TYR A 153 -2.33 -33.41 -6.61
CA TYR A 153 -1.81 -32.81 -7.83
C TYR A 153 -1.06 -31.49 -7.55
N LEU A 154 -1.62 -30.59 -6.73
CA LEU A 154 -0.99 -29.31 -6.40
C LEU A 154 0.37 -29.51 -5.70
N MET A 155 0.45 -30.36 -4.69
CA MET A 155 1.70 -30.60 -3.96
C MET A 155 2.72 -31.37 -4.81
N HIS A 156 2.34 -32.55 -5.33
CA HIS A 156 3.30 -33.46 -5.98
C HIS A 156 3.62 -33.10 -7.42
N ALA A 157 2.64 -32.62 -8.20
CA ALA A 157 2.83 -32.33 -9.62
C ALA A 157 3.17 -30.85 -9.89
N VAL A 158 2.50 -29.90 -9.25
CA VAL A 158 2.72 -28.47 -9.49
C VAL A 158 3.89 -27.93 -8.66
N LEU A 159 3.87 -28.09 -7.33
CA LEU A 159 4.79 -27.39 -6.43
C LEU A 159 6.16 -28.08 -6.28
N LEU A 160 6.17 -29.38 -5.99
CA LEU A 160 7.40 -30.11 -5.61
C LEU A 160 8.18 -30.69 -6.78
N LYS A 161 7.53 -30.88 -7.94
CA LYS A 161 8.14 -31.47 -9.14
C LYS A 161 9.22 -30.58 -9.76
N ARG A 162 10.32 -31.18 -10.19
CA ARG A 162 11.49 -30.47 -10.73
C ARG A 162 11.38 -30.24 -12.25
N TYR A 163 11.58 -29.00 -12.67
CA TYR A 163 11.47 -28.54 -14.05
C TYR A 163 12.75 -27.82 -14.51
N ALA A 164 13.06 -27.91 -15.80
CA ALA A 164 14.12 -27.16 -16.46
C ALA A 164 13.62 -26.51 -17.76
N PHE A 165 14.32 -25.48 -18.21
CA PHE A 165 14.07 -24.76 -19.45
C PHE A 165 15.38 -24.60 -20.25
N LEU A 166 15.31 -24.33 -21.55
CA LEU A 166 16.50 -24.15 -22.38
C LEU A 166 17.08 -22.72 -22.33
N ILE A 167 18.41 -22.61 -22.29
CA ILE A 167 19.20 -21.40 -22.56
C ILE A 167 20.24 -21.76 -23.64
N ASP A 168 20.27 -21.04 -24.76
CA ASP A 168 21.23 -21.23 -25.87
C ASP A 168 21.33 -22.69 -26.40
N GLY A 169 20.28 -23.49 -26.20
CA GLY A 169 20.20 -24.91 -26.58
C GLY A 169 20.55 -25.91 -25.47
N GLU A 170 21.11 -25.47 -24.34
CA GLU A 170 21.37 -26.32 -23.17
C GLU A 170 20.21 -26.25 -22.16
N PRO A 171 19.89 -27.33 -21.43
CA PRO A 171 18.94 -27.29 -20.31
C PRO A 171 19.54 -26.62 -19.07
N THR A 172 18.71 -25.88 -18.32
CA THR A 172 19.02 -25.48 -16.95
C THR A 172 18.97 -26.69 -16.00
N PRO A 173 19.64 -26.63 -14.83
CA PRO A 173 19.47 -27.64 -13.78
C PRO A 173 18.02 -27.65 -13.28
N ALA A 174 17.48 -28.82 -12.97
CA ALA A 174 16.06 -28.98 -12.65
C ALA A 174 15.71 -28.50 -11.22
N VAL A 175 14.86 -27.49 -11.13
CA VAL A 175 14.45 -26.78 -9.90
C VAL A 175 12.92 -26.88 -9.78
N ASN A 176 12.38 -27.02 -8.57
CA ASN A 176 10.92 -27.04 -8.38
C ASN A 176 10.32 -25.64 -8.13
N VAL A 177 9.00 -25.51 -8.13
CA VAL A 177 8.33 -24.20 -7.96
C VAL A 177 8.67 -23.58 -6.60
N ILE A 178 8.77 -24.38 -5.54
CA ILE A 178 9.09 -23.90 -4.19
C ILE A 178 10.50 -23.30 -4.15
N GLU A 179 11.53 -24.04 -4.59
CA GLU A 179 12.91 -23.56 -4.71
C GLU A 179 12.99 -22.30 -5.60
N LYS A 180 12.30 -22.29 -6.75
CA LYS A 180 12.32 -21.17 -7.71
C LYS A 180 11.63 -19.91 -7.18
N ALA A 181 10.54 -20.05 -6.41
CA ALA A 181 9.84 -18.93 -5.79
C ALA A 181 10.68 -18.25 -4.71
N VAL A 182 11.36 -19.05 -3.86
CA VAL A 182 12.32 -18.56 -2.86
C VAL A 182 13.52 -17.89 -3.55
N ASP A 183 14.15 -18.53 -4.53
CA ASP A 183 15.31 -17.98 -5.25
C ASP A 183 15.00 -16.68 -6.02
N LEU A 184 13.73 -16.42 -6.34
CA LEU A 184 13.26 -15.18 -7.00
C LEU A 184 12.57 -14.18 -6.05
N HIS A 185 12.52 -14.45 -4.74
CA HIS A 185 11.80 -13.65 -3.74
C HIS A 185 10.36 -13.31 -4.19
N ALA A 186 9.60 -14.34 -4.57
CA ALA A 186 8.25 -14.20 -5.10
C ALA A 186 7.18 -14.21 -3.98
N LEU A 187 7.16 -13.14 -3.19
CA LEU A 187 6.35 -13.02 -1.96
C LEU A 187 4.88 -13.40 -2.18
N ARG A 188 4.22 -12.92 -3.25
CA ARG A 188 2.78 -13.19 -3.45
C ARG A 188 2.50 -14.66 -3.77
N VAL A 189 3.44 -15.35 -4.41
CA VAL A 189 3.36 -16.79 -4.67
C VAL A 189 3.64 -17.59 -3.41
N ILE A 190 4.67 -17.19 -2.65
CA ILE A 190 5.06 -17.82 -1.38
C ILE A 190 3.92 -17.74 -0.36
N CYS A 191 3.23 -16.61 -0.26
CA CYS A 191 2.16 -16.38 0.72
C CYS A 191 0.79 -16.91 0.30
N SER A 192 0.71 -17.69 -0.79
CA SER A 192 -0.51 -18.39 -1.19
C SER A 192 -0.80 -19.58 -0.26
N SER A 193 -2.09 -19.89 -0.06
CA SER A 193 -2.53 -20.91 0.89
C SER A 193 -1.94 -22.30 0.60
N GLY A 194 -2.07 -22.80 -0.63
CA GLY A 194 -1.54 -24.10 -1.06
C GLY A 194 -0.01 -24.20 -0.98
N TYR A 195 0.70 -23.09 -1.24
CA TYR A 195 2.17 -23.04 -1.07
C TYR A 195 2.54 -23.19 0.41
N GLN A 196 1.92 -22.41 1.31
CA GLN A 196 2.17 -22.51 2.75
C GLN A 196 1.73 -23.85 3.34
N LYS A 197 0.65 -24.46 2.83
CA LYS A 197 0.24 -25.83 3.20
C LYS A 197 1.33 -26.85 2.84
N CYS A 198 1.86 -26.79 1.62
CA CYS A 198 2.97 -27.65 1.18
C CYS A 198 4.26 -27.43 1.99
N ILE A 199 4.61 -26.17 2.30
CA ILE A 199 5.74 -25.85 3.21
C ILE A 199 5.49 -26.40 4.61
N GLY A 200 4.27 -26.30 5.13
CA GLY A 200 3.87 -26.89 6.41
C GLY A 200 4.01 -28.41 6.44
N TYR A 201 3.64 -29.10 5.36
CA TYR A 201 3.81 -30.56 5.21
C TYR A 201 5.29 -30.97 5.15
N LEU A 202 6.12 -30.21 4.44
CA LEU A 202 7.58 -30.39 4.46
C LEU A 202 8.16 -30.16 5.87
N TRP A 203 7.74 -29.10 6.55
CA TRP A 203 8.23 -28.75 7.90
C TRP A 203 7.89 -29.81 8.95
N LYS A 204 6.65 -30.34 8.92
CA LYS A 204 6.19 -31.47 9.74
C LYS A 204 6.83 -32.82 9.33
N GLY A 205 7.56 -32.88 8.21
CA GLY A 205 8.08 -34.12 7.65
C GLY A 205 6.98 -35.12 7.27
N TRP A 206 5.84 -34.61 6.78
CA TRP A 206 4.74 -35.42 6.22
C TRP A 206 4.97 -35.73 4.74
N LEU A 207 5.64 -34.80 4.03
CA LEU A 207 6.20 -35.00 2.70
C LEU A 207 7.72 -35.11 2.82
N VAL A 208 8.30 -36.15 2.24
CA VAL A 208 9.74 -36.49 2.33
C VAL A 208 10.26 -36.80 0.92
N GLN A 209 11.57 -36.63 0.64
CA GLN A 209 12.16 -37.13 -0.60
C GLN A 209 12.14 -38.67 -0.61
N ASP A 210 11.92 -39.30 -1.77
CA ASP A 210 12.11 -40.75 -1.90
C ASP A 210 13.60 -41.09 -1.75
N GLU A 211 13.89 -42.11 -0.94
CA GLU A 211 15.23 -42.65 -0.72
C GLU A 211 15.82 -43.26 -2.00
N ASN A 212 14.94 -43.73 -2.90
CA ASN A 212 15.30 -44.35 -4.18
C ASN A 212 15.43 -43.33 -5.32
N ASP A 213 14.62 -42.27 -5.30
CA ASP A 213 14.64 -41.17 -6.26
C ASP A 213 14.55 -39.79 -5.57
N PRO A 214 15.69 -39.19 -5.19
CA PRO A 214 15.73 -37.86 -4.57
C PRO A 214 15.30 -36.68 -5.48
N SER A 215 14.75 -36.95 -6.67
CA SER A 215 14.04 -35.96 -7.49
C SER A 215 12.55 -35.86 -7.15
N GLN A 216 11.98 -36.92 -6.56
CA GLN A 216 10.57 -37.03 -6.20
C GLN A 216 10.35 -36.84 -4.70
N PHE A 217 9.13 -36.42 -4.35
CA PHE A 217 8.64 -36.32 -2.99
C PHE A 217 7.46 -37.27 -2.82
N VAL A 218 7.31 -37.85 -1.63
CA VAL A 218 6.33 -38.89 -1.32
C VAL A 218 5.75 -38.66 0.08
N ASP A 219 4.48 -39.01 0.26
CA ASP A 219 3.80 -38.99 1.56
C ASP A 219 4.35 -40.03 2.53
N TYR A 220 4.64 -39.60 3.76
CA TYR A 220 5.11 -40.48 4.84
C TYR A 220 3.98 -41.43 5.30
N ALA A 221 4.01 -42.67 4.81
CA ALA A 221 2.94 -43.66 4.95
C ALA A 221 2.49 -43.95 6.40
N LEU A 222 3.36 -43.75 7.39
CA LEU A 222 3.10 -44.06 8.81
C LEU A 222 2.48 -42.87 9.59
N LYS A 223 2.24 -41.72 8.97
CA LYS A 223 1.72 -40.50 9.65
C LYS A 223 0.39 -40.65 10.41
N ALA A 224 -0.38 -41.70 10.12
CA ALA A 224 -1.66 -42.00 10.78
C ALA A 224 -1.61 -43.16 11.81
N ASP A 225 -0.44 -43.72 12.12
CA ASP A 225 -0.31 -44.76 13.16
C ASP A 225 -0.35 -44.15 14.56
N ARG A 226 -1.06 -44.79 15.49
CA ARG A 226 -1.20 -44.35 16.90
C ARG A 226 -0.18 -45.00 17.84
N ARG A 227 0.69 -45.88 17.34
CA ARG A 227 1.72 -46.58 18.12
C ARG A 227 2.93 -45.68 18.36
N PHE A 228 3.12 -45.21 19.59
CA PHE A 228 4.28 -44.42 20.01
C PHE A 228 5.64 -45.03 19.56
N SER A 229 5.75 -46.36 19.57
CA SER A 229 6.97 -47.08 19.13
C SER A 229 7.26 -47.02 17.62
N VAL A 230 6.33 -46.54 16.80
CA VAL A 230 6.50 -46.35 15.35
C VAL A 230 7.06 -44.95 15.05
N HIS A 231 6.77 -43.96 15.89
CA HIS A 231 7.31 -42.61 15.77
C HIS A 231 8.64 -42.42 16.52
N MET A 232 9.11 -43.45 17.23
CA MET A 232 10.45 -43.53 17.84
C MET A 232 11.53 -43.95 16.83
N ASP A 233 11.45 -43.38 15.63
CA ASP A 233 12.27 -43.72 14.46
C ASP A 233 13.33 -42.63 14.21
N PRO A 234 14.65 -42.97 14.15
CA PRO A 234 15.72 -42.02 13.88
C PRO A 234 15.51 -41.18 12.62
N ASP A 235 14.87 -41.73 11.57
CA ASP A 235 14.67 -41.00 10.31
C ASP A 235 13.73 -39.80 10.46
N ARG A 236 12.92 -39.74 11.52
CA ARG A 236 12.15 -38.53 11.85
C ARG A 236 13.06 -37.33 12.16
N MET A 237 14.33 -37.53 12.55
CA MET A 237 15.31 -36.42 12.70
C MET A 237 15.64 -35.71 11.38
N ARG A 238 15.34 -36.30 10.22
CA ARG A 238 15.40 -35.64 8.90
C ARG A 238 14.31 -34.57 8.72
N ALA A 239 13.28 -34.54 9.56
CA ALA A 239 12.20 -33.54 9.48
C ALA A 239 12.65 -32.16 10.03
N PRO A 240 12.42 -31.05 9.29
CA PRO A 240 12.87 -29.71 9.65
C PRO A 240 12.50 -29.26 11.07
N ILE A 241 11.30 -29.59 11.55
CA ILE A 241 10.83 -29.20 12.89
C ILE A 241 11.72 -29.75 14.01
N TYR A 242 12.12 -31.03 13.96
CA TYR A 242 12.95 -31.64 15.00
C TYR A 242 14.43 -31.30 14.81
N GLN A 243 14.88 -31.15 13.57
CA GLN A 243 16.23 -30.67 13.28
C GLN A 243 16.46 -29.26 13.86
N ASN A 244 15.50 -28.34 13.66
CA ASN A 244 15.52 -26.98 14.23
C ASN A 244 15.41 -27.00 15.77
N ALA A 245 14.51 -27.81 16.34
CA ALA A 245 14.34 -27.93 17.78
C ALA A 245 15.61 -28.49 18.47
N ALA A 246 16.26 -29.49 17.87
CA ALA A 246 17.51 -30.05 18.36
C ALA A 246 18.68 -29.06 18.20
N GLN A 247 18.76 -28.31 17.10
CA GLN A 247 19.76 -27.23 16.95
C GLN A 247 19.59 -26.14 18.02
N LEU A 248 18.36 -25.72 18.30
CA LEU A 248 18.06 -24.76 19.38
C LEU A 248 18.47 -25.31 20.76
N LEU A 249 18.10 -26.56 21.07
CA LEU A 249 18.45 -27.22 22.34
C LEU A 249 19.98 -27.31 22.53
N VAL A 250 20.71 -27.75 21.51
CA VAL A 250 22.17 -27.85 21.55
C VAL A 250 22.82 -26.47 21.61
N SER A 251 22.27 -25.46 20.95
CA SER A 251 22.75 -24.07 21.07
C SER A 251 22.52 -23.47 22.46
N LEU A 252 21.38 -23.75 23.10
CA LEU A 252 21.12 -23.35 24.49
C LEU A 252 22.07 -24.06 25.46
N LEU A 253 22.36 -25.35 25.23
CA LEU A 253 23.32 -26.11 26.03
C LEU A 253 24.76 -25.60 25.81
N TYR A 254 25.14 -25.21 24.59
CA TYR A 254 26.43 -24.58 24.31
C TYR A 254 26.59 -23.21 24.99
N LEU A 255 25.52 -22.39 25.00
CA LEU A 255 25.47 -21.14 25.76
C LEU A 255 25.57 -21.39 27.27
N ALA A 256 24.89 -22.41 27.81
CA ALA A 256 24.99 -22.78 29.22
C ALA A 256 26.40 -23.28 29.61
N LEU A 257 27.05 -24.08 28.76
CA LEU A 257 28.44 -24.50 28.94
C LEU A 257 29.40 -23.31 28.92
N TYR A 258 29.21 -22.36 28.00
CA TYR A 258 29.98 -21.12 27.94
C TYR A 258 29.81 -20.28 29.21
N THR A 259 28.55 -20.07 29.63
CA THR A 259 28.23 -19.34 30.87
C THR A 259 28.75 -20.06 32.12
N MET A 260 28.85 -21.39 32.11
CA MET A 260 29.48 -22.13 33.21
C MET A 260 31.00 -21.96 33.20
N ALA A 261 31.67 -22.14 32.05
CA ALA A 261 33.12 -22.04 31.90
C ALA A 261 33.68 -20.63 32.19
N ILE A 262 32.94 -19.57 31.82
CA ILE A 262 33.34 -18.18 32.15
C ILE A 262 33.12 -17.83 33.63
N ASN A 263 32.34 -18.63 34.37
CA ASN A 263 32.17 -18.50 35.82
C ASN A 263 33.05 -19.50 36.62
N SER A 264 33.58 -20.56 36.00
CA SER A 264 34.52 -21.53 36.62
C SER A 264 36.00 -21.26 36.31
N ILE A 265 36.35 -20.02 35.92
CA ILE A 265 37.72 -19.58 35.58
C ILE A 265 38.73 -20.03 36.65
N ASN A 266 39.74 -20.80 36.23
CA ASN A 266 40.84 -21.28 37.08
C ASN A 266 42.17 -20.62 36.67
N PRO A 267 42.64 -19.59 37.40
CA PRO A 267 43.92 -18.93 37.13
C PRO A 267 45.14 -19.85 37.28
N GLY A 268 45.05 -20.94 38.06
CA GLY A 268 46.13 -21.92 38.24
C GLY A 268 46.47 -22.71 36.96
N GLY A 269 45.60 -22.66 35.96
CA GLY A 269 45.90 -23.17 34.63
C GLY A 269 45.69 -24.67 34.45
N ASP A 270 44.89 -25.32 35.29
CA ASP A 270 44.32 -26.63 34.94
C ASP A 270 43.07 -26.45 34.06
N LEU A 271 42.80 -27.42 33.19
CA LEU A 271 41.60 -27.48 32.37
C LEU A 271 40.41 -27.97 33.20
N ASP A 272 39.34 -27.17 33.27
CA ASP A 272 38.07 -27.62 33.85
C ASP A 272 37.37 -28.64 32.93
N ALA A 273 36.60 -29.55 33.51
CA ALA A 273 35.77 -30.48 32.72
C ALA A 273 34.77 -29.71 31.84
N THR A 274 34.20 -28.62 32.36
CA THR A 274 33.33 -27.70 31.60
C THR A 274 34.05 -27.11 30.39
N GLU A 275 35.30 -26.68 30.59
CA GLU A 275 36.14 -26.08 29.55
C GLU A 275 36.50 -27.09 28.46
N MET A 276 36.85 -28.34 28.82
CA MET A 276 37.07 -29.41 27.85
C MET A 276 35.83 -29.68 26.99
N VAL A 277 34.64 -29.76 27.60
CA VAL A 277 33.38 -29.98 26.86
C VAL A 277 33.05 -28.79 25.96
N LEU A 278 33.26 -27.55 26.43
CA LEU A 278 33.09 -26.34 25.60
C LEU A 278 34.00 -26.35 24.36
N TYR A 279 35.27 -26.74 24.50
CA TYR A 279 36.19 -26.85 23.35
C TYR A 279 35.79 -27.99 22.41
N ILE A 280 35.34 -29.15 22.91
CA ILE A 280 34.81 -30.24 22.07
C ILE A 280 33.61 -29.74 21.25
N PHE A 281 32.67 -29.01 21.87
CA PHE A 281 31.54 -28.40 21.17
C PHE A 281 32.00 -27.41 20.10
N THR A 282 33.00 -26.58 20.42
CA THR A 282 33.58 -25.60 19.49
C THR A 282 34.21 -26.28 18.27
N VAL A 283 34.97 -27.36 18.46
CA VAL A 283 35.57 -28.13 17.36
C VAL A 283 34.50 -28.75 16.45
N GLY A 284 33.39 -29.24 17.02
CA GLY A 284 32.24 -29.73 16.24
C GLY A 284 31.65 -28.66 15.32
N TYR A 285 31.43 -27.44 15.84
CA TYR A 285 30.95 -26.31 15.03
C TYR A 285 31.98 -25.78 14.02
N VAL A 286 33.27 -25.80 14.34
CA VAL A 286 34.34 -25.41 13.42
C VAL A 286 34.41 -26.37 12.22
N LEU A 287 34.32 -27.68 12.45
CA LEU A 287 34.33 -28.66 11.37
C LEU A 287 33.07 -28.59 10.51
N ASP A 288 31.91 -28.32 11.10
CA ASP A 288 30.65 -28.06 10.38
C ASP A 288 30.78 -26.87 9.42
N GLU A 289 31.28 -25.70 9.88
CA GLU A 289 31.53 -24.56 8.98
C GLU A 289 32.62 -24.82 7.93
N VAL A 290 33.69 -25.56 8.25
CA VAL A 290 34.70 -25.96 7.26
C VAL A 290 34.11 -26.88 6.19
N VAL A 291 33.27 -27.85 6.56
CA VAL A 291 32.57 -28.74 5.62
C VAL A 291 31.58 -27.96 4.75
N LYS A 292 30.81 -27.02 5.33
CA LYS A 292 29.93 -26.09 4.59
C LYS A 292 30.72 -25.30 3.53
N VAL A 293 31.76 -24.59 3.96
CA VAL A 293 32.62 -23.77 3.07
C VAL A 293 33.30 -24.62 1.99
N TRP A 294 33.65 -25.88 2.27
CA TRP A 294 34.17 -26.80 1.26
C TRP A 294 33.08 -27.27 0.27
N LYS A 295 31.88 -27.64 0.76
CA LYS A 295 30.78 -28.18 -0.05
C LYS A 295 30.18 -27.18 -1.06
N ALA A 296 30.05 -25.89 -0.71
CA ALA A 296 29.46 -24.88 -1.65
C ALA A 296 30.27 -23.58 -1.82
N GLY A 297 31.46 -23.45 -1.22
CA GLY A 297 32.42 -22.38 -1.53
C GLY A 297 31.91 -20.97 -1.20
N TYR A 298 32.23 -20.01 -2.08
CA TYR A 298 32.03 -18.58 -1.82
C TYR A 298 30.56 -18.16 -1.64
N GLN A 299 29.60 -19.02 -2.04
CA GLN A 299 28.17 -18.73 -1.98
C GLN A 299 27.60 -18.77 -0.54
N ILE A 300 28.38 -19.30 0.42
CA ILE A 300 28.00 -19.40 1.84
C ILE A 300 28.35 -18.14 2.65
N PHE A 301 29.08 -17.16 2.09
CA PHE A 301 29.46 -15.92 2.78
C PHE A 301 28.28 -14.93 2.93
N GLY A 302 27.33 -15.27 3.80
CA GLY A 302 26.35 -14.33 4.37
C GLY A 302 26.83 -13.73 5.69
N PHE A 303 26.22 -12.60 6.09
CA PHE A 303 26.53 -11.86 7.34
C PHE A 303 26.64 -12.77 8.57
N TRP A 304 25.63 -13.60 8.81
CA TRP A 304 25.59 -14.49 9.97
C TRP A 304 26.67 -15.58 9.97
N ASN A 305 27.04 -16.08 8.80
CA ASN A 305 28.11 -17.08 8.67
C ASN A 305 29.49 -16.43 8.89
N ALA A 306 29.68 -15.19 8.45
CA ALA A 306 30.88 -14.40 8.78
C ALA A 306 30.95 -14.07 10.28
N PHE A 307 29.81 -13.74 10.91
CA PHE A 307 29.71 -13.48 12.35
C PHE A 307 30.05 -14.73 13.18
N ASN A 308 29.44 -15.88 12.86
CA ASN A 308 29.76 -17.16 13.49
C ASN A 308 31.22 -17.59 13.25
N SER A 309 31.73 -17.43 12.03
CA SER A 309 33.16 -17.70 11.72
C SER A 309 34.10 -16.83 12.54
N THR A 310 33.73 -15.58 12.84
CA THR A 310 34.51 -14.66 13.67
C THR A 310 34.49 -15.08 15.13
N LEU A 311 33.32 -15.47 15.67
CA LEU A 311 33.20 -16.10 16.99
C LEU A 311 34.10 -17.34 17.11
N TYR A 312 34.02 -18.27 16.15
CA TYR A 312 34.84 -19.47 16.17
C TYR A 312 36.34 -19.16 16.00
N GLY A 313 36.71 -18.15 15.21
CA GLY A 313 38.09 -17.68 15.09
C GLY A 313 38.66 -17.16 16.41
N ILE A 314 37.89 -16.36 17.16
CA ILE A 314 38.27 -15.88 18.50
C ILE A 314 38.43 -17.04 19.49
N LEU A 315 37.53 -18.04 19.43
CA LEU A 315 37.63 -19.24 20.26
C LEU A 315 38.83 -20.14 19.90
N ILE A 316 39.18 -20.26 18.62
CA ILE A 316 40.40 -20.95 18.18
C ILE A 316 41.64 -20.23 18.71
N VAL A 317 41.70 -18.89 18.65
CA VAL A 317 42.79 -18.10 19.22
C VAL A 317 42.87 -18.31 20.74
N SER A 318 41.75 -18.26 21.45
CA SER A 318 41.68 -18.56 22.90
C SER A 318 42.19 -19.96 23.22
N PHE A 319 41.75 -20.99 22.49
CA PHE A 319 42.18 -22.38 22.65
C PHE A 319 43.68 -22.58 22.36
N VAL A 320 44.21 -22.00 21.28
CA VAL A 320 45.64 -22.08 20.95
C VAL A 320 46.49 -21.40 22.01
N LEU A 321 46.08 -20.22 22.52
CA LEU A 321 46.75 -19.56 23.64
C LEU A 321 46.68 -20.40 24.93
N ARG A 322 45.56 -21.10 25.17
CA ARG A 322 45.41 -22.02 26.31
C ARG A 322 46.37 -23.21 26.20
N LEU A 323 46.51 -23.82 25.03
CA LEU A 323 47.48 -24.89 24.77
C LEU A 323 48.93 -24.41 24.93
N ILE A 324 49.26 -23.20 24.48
CA ILE A 324 50.58 -22.59 24.68
C ILE A 324 50.84 -22.40 26.18
N GLY A 325 49.89 -21.82 26.92
CA GLY A 325 49.97 -21.68 28.38
C GLY A 325 50.19 -23.02 29.10
N LEU A 326 49.44 -24.06 28.72
CA LEU A 326 49.57 -25.42 29.26
C LEU A 326 50.91 -26.09 28.94
N SER A 327 51.56 -25.74 27.83
CA SER A 327 52.88 -26.27 27.45
C SER A 327 54.01 -25.78 28.36
N HIS A 328 53.83 -24.66 29.06
CA HIS A 328 54.75 -24.19 30.07
C HIS A 328 54.54 -24.92 31.41
N PRO A 329 55.61 -25.33 32.11
CA PRO A 329 55.51 -26.11 33.34
C PRO A 329 54.83 -25.33 34.47
N ILE A 330 54.24 -26.05 35.41
CA ILE A 330 53.71 -25.47 36.65
C ILE A 330 54.90 -25.04 37.52
N GLN A 331 55.22 -23.75 37.51
CA GLN A 331 56.04 -23.13 38.55
C GLN A 331 55.17 -22.99 39.82
N PRO A 332 55.58 -23.56 40.97
CA PRO A 332 54.93 -23.26 42.24
C PRO A 332 55.03 -21.76 42.53
N HIS A 333 54.02 -21.16 43.16
CA HIS A 333 54.12 -19.79 43.67
C HIS A 333 55.18 -19.72 44.79
N SER A 334 56.43 -19.45 44.42
CA SER A 334 57.49 -19.07 45.34
C SER A 334 57.31 -17.61 45.74
N ASP A 335 56.80 -17.40 46.94
CA ASP A 335 56.32 -16.11 47.49
C ASP A 335 57.46 -15.09 47.80
N HIS A 336 58.59 -15.17 47.10
CA HIS A 336 59.85 -14.48 47.42
C HIS A 336 60.49 -13.90 46.14
N GLY A 337 60.52 -12.56 46.04
CA GLY A 337 60.99 -11.83 44.86
C GLY A 337 62.51 -11.81 44.68
N HIS A 338 63.09 -12.88 44.13
CA HIS A 338 64.49 -12.92 43.68
C HIS A 338 64.67 -13.53 42.29
N GLY A 339 64.48 -12.71 41.26
CA GLY A 339 65.60 -12.31 40.40
C GLY A 339 66.20 -13.32 39.41
N ASP A 340 65.62 -14.49 39.20
CA ASP A 340 66.00 -15.32 38.05
C ASP A 340 65.45 -14.69 36.76
N VAL A 341 66.33 -14.41 35.80
CA VAL A 341 66.05 -13.56 34.65
C VAL A 341 65.11 -14.27 33.66
N ALA A 342 63.88 -13.75 33.54
CA ALA A 342 62.96 -14.13 32.48
C ALA A 342 63.55 -13.75 31.10
N ILE A 343 63.90 -14.76 30.30
CA ILE A 343 64.13 -14.59 28.87
C ILE A 343 62.81 -14.09 28.28
N ASP A 344 62.89 -13.00 27.50
CA ASP A 344 61.76 -12.25 26.93
C ASP A 344 60.82 -11.53 27.93
N GLY A 345 61.22 -11.38 29.20
CA GLY A 345 60.65 -10.36 30.11
C GLY A 345 59.22 -10.60 30.59
N ILE A 346 58.75 -11.85 30.62
CA ILE A 346 57.45 -12.25 31.17
C ILE A 346 57.68 -13.14 32.39
N ASP A 347 57.38 -12.63 33.59
CA ASP A 347 57.71 -13.31 34.87
C ASP A 347 56.97 -14.66 35.07
N ASN A 348 55.76 -14.81 34.51
CA ASN A 348 54.96 -16.04 34.50
C ASN A 348 54.32 -16.29 33.11
N PRO A 349 54.99 -16.95 32.15
CA PRO A 349 54.43 -17.13 30.80
C PRO A 349 53.14 -17.98 30.78
N ARG A 350 53.06 -19.04 31.62
CA ARG A 350 51.85 -19.86 31.80
C ARG A 350 50.63 -19.04 32.20
N GLU A 351 50.81 -18.11 33.13
CA GLU A 351 49.76 -17.23 33.64
C GLU A 351 49.40 -16.15 32.63
N TYR A 352 50.39 -15.54 31.98
CA TYR A 352 50.20 -14.53 30.93
C TYR A 352 49.35 -15.07 29.77
N TYR A 353 49.72 -16.21 29.19
CA TYR A 353 48.95 -16.81 28.09
C TYR A 353 47.58 -17.33 28.53
N SER A 354 47.43 -17.79 29.78
CA SER A 354 46.13 -18.18 30.33
C SER A 354 45.20 -16.97 30.52
N ARG A 355 45.70 -15.86 31.09
CA ARG A 355 44.95 -14.59 31.22
C ARG A 355 44.55 -14.06 29.83
N LEU A 356 45.46 -14.08 28.85
CA LEU A 356 45.17 -13.63 27.49
C LEU A 356 44.13 -14.53 26.79
N SER A 357 44.22 -15.85 26.96
CA SER A 357 43.22 -16.82 26.48
C SER A 357 41.82 -16.54 27.06
N TYR A 358 41.72 -16.30 28.38
CA TYR A 358 40.47 -15.91 29.03
C TYR A 358 39.95 -14.53 28.58
N ASN A 359 40.83 -13.56 28.28
CA ASN A 359 40.41 -12.26 27.73
C ASN A 359 39.76 -12.41 26.34
N PHE A 360 40.31 -13.26 25.46
CA PHE A 360 39.66 -13.57 24.18
C PHE A 360 38.35 -14.33 24.35
N LEU A 361 38.27 -15.27 25.31
CA LEU A 361 37.04 -15.97 25.64
C LEU A 361 35.95 -14.99 26.11
N ALA A 362 36.28 -14.09 27.04
CA ALA A 362 35.38 -13.06 27.54
C ALA A 362 34.94 -12.06 26.45
N ALA A 363 35.86 -11.65 25.55
CA ALA A 363 35.54 -10.78 24.42
C ALA A 363 34.53 -11.40 23.45
N SER A 364 34.43 -12.74 23.39
CA SER A 364 33.43 -13.45 22.59
C SER A 364 32.02 -13.45 23.21
N ALA A 365 31.85 -13.05 24.47
CA ALA A 365 30.58 -13.13 25.20
C ALA A 365 29.37 -12.52 24.45
N PRO A 366 29.45 -11.30 23.86
CA PRO A 366 28.32 -10.72 23.14
C PRO A 366 27.91 -11.58 21.93
N MET A 367 28.89 -12.22 21.27
CA MET A 367 28.67 -13.05 20.09
C MET A 367 27.97 -14.38 20.42
N PHE A 368 28.24 -14.96 21.61
CA PHE A 368 27.48 -16.10 22.12
C PHE A 368 26.00 -15.76 22.33
N TRP A 369 25.70 -14.58 22.89
CA TRP A 369 24.32 -14.15 23.15
C TRP A 369 23.58 -13.73 21.87
N THR A 370 24.21 -12.98 20.96
CA THR A 370 23.56 -12.63 19.68
C THR A 370 23.39 -13.84 18.76
N ARG A 371 24.24 -14.89 18.87
CA ARG A 371 24.05 -16.16 18.15
C ARG A 371 22.70 -16.83 18.48
N LEU A 372 22.13 -16.62 19.67
CA LEU A 372 20.81 -17.17 20.01
C LEU A 372 19.70 -16.63 19.09
N LEU A 373 19.81 -15.38 18.62
CA LEU A 373 18.84 -14.75 17.73
C LEU A 373 18.66 -15.52 16.42
N LEU A 374 19.70 -16.23 15.94
CA LEU A 374 19.66 -17.06 14.73
C LEU A 374 18.62 -18.18 14.75
N TYR A 375 18.23 -18.64 15.94
CA TYR A 375 17.28 -19.74 16.11
C TYR A 375 15.89 -19.23 16.52
N LEU A 376 15.79 -17.94 16.90
CA LEU A 376 14.53 -17.26 17.21
C LEU A 376 13.81 -16.74 15.96
N ASP A 377 14.49 -16.67 14.82
CA ASP A 377 13.92 -16.46 13.48
C ASP A 377 12.63 -17.28 13.20
N SER A 378 12.54 -18.47 13.80
CA SER A 378 11.39 -19.38 13.78
C SER A 378 10.10 -18.78 14.36
N PHE A 379 10.18 -17.70 15.14
CA PHE A 379 9.04 -16.99 15.73
C PHE A 379 8.75 -15.70 14.95
N ARG A 380 7.50 -15.51 14.49
CA ARG A 380 7.05 -14.39 13.64
C ARG A 380 7.65 -13.02 13.97
N PHE A 381 7.61 -12.62 15.26
CA PHE A 381 8.14 -11.33 15.72
C PHE A 381 9.66 -11.18 15.50
N PHE A 382 10.44 -12.18 15.90
CA PHE A 382 11.90 -12.14 15.77
C PHE A 382 12.34 -12.36 14.32
N GLY A 383 11.70 -13.26 13.58
CA GLY A 383 11.95 -13.48 12.15
C GLY A 383 11.79 -12.21 11.33
N ALA A 384 10.64 -11.53 11.44
CA ALA A 384 10.40 -10.26 10.75
C ALA A 384 11.44 -9.18 11.13
N MET A 385 11.72 -9.00 12.43
CA MET A 385 12.71 -8.02 12.90
C MET A 385 14.13 -8.30 12.38
N LEU A 386 14.48 -9.57 12.16
CA LEU A 386 15.75 -9.97 11.56
C LEU A 386 15.83 -9.71 10.05
N VAL A 387 14.69 -9.68 9.32
CA VAL A 387 14.64 -9.18 7.94
C VAL A 387 14.91 -7.69 7.92
N VAL A 388 14.12 -6.93 8.69
CA VAL A 388 14.21 -5.46 8.79
C VAL A 388 15.64 -5.02 9.07
N LEU A 389 16.25 -5.55 10.14
CA LEU A 389 17.64 -5.26 10.51
C LEU A 389 18.65 -5.60 9.39
N LYS A 390 18.48 -6.76 8.72
CA LYS A 390 19.38 -7.21 7.64
C LYS A 390 19.32 -6.30 6.40
N VAL A 391 18.15 -5.78 6.05
CA VAL A 391 17.98 -4.88 4.89
C VAL A 391 18.47 -3.48 5.24
N MET A 392 18.11 -2.93 6.40
CA MET A 392 18.61 -1.65 6.90
C MET A 392 20.16 -1.62 6.92
N MET A 393 20.80 -2.69 7.39
CA MET A 393 22.27 -2.82 7.36
C MET A 393 22.85 -2.83 5.94
N LYS A 394 22.14 -3.42 4.96
CA LYS A 394 22.56 -3.46 3.55
C LYS A 394 22.50 -2.06 2.92
N GLU A 395 21.49 -1.27 3.24
CA GLU A 395 21.32 0.09 2.70
C GLU A 395 22.28 1.08 3.34
N SER A 396 22.46 0.98 4.66
CA SER A 396 23.45 1.82 5.37
C SER A 396 24.89 1.56 4.94
N LEU A 397 25.23 0.46 4.26
CA LEU A 397 26.60 0.25 3.74
C LEU A 397 27.03 1.36 2.78
N ILE A 398 26.12 1.92 1.98
CA ILE A 398 26.42 3.05 1.09
C ILE A 398 26.73 4.30 1.92
N PHE A 399 25.95 4.52 2.99
CA PHE A 399 26.17 5.60 3.94
C PHE A 399 27.47 5.43 4.74
N PHE A 400 27.80 4.23 5.22
CA PHE A 400 29.06 3.93 5.92
C PHE A 400 30.27 4.08 4.99
N ALA A 401 30.14 3.77 3.69
CA ALA A 401 31.17 4.06 2.70
C ALA A 401 31.38 5.58 2.52
N LEU A 402 30.29 6.36 2.40
CA LEU A 402 30.35 7.82 2.34
C LEU A 402 30.98 8.41 3.62
N LEU A 403 30.53 7.98 4.80
CA LEU A 403 31.08 8.37 6.09
C LEU A 403 32.58 8.03 6.20
N THR A 404 33.01 6.87 5.69
CA THR A 404 34.43 6.48 5.65
C THR A 404 35.25 7.41 4.77
N VAL A 405 34.74 7.81 3.59
CA VAL A 405 35.42 8.79 2.71
C VAL A 405 35.50 10.16 3.38
N VAL A 406 34.44 10.59 4.07
CA VAL A 406 34.42 11.85 4.85
C VAL A 406 35.45 11.79 5.99
N ILE A 407 35.47 10.72 6.78
CA ILE A 407 36.46 10.50 7.86
C ILE A 407 37.89 10.53 7.31
N ILE A 408 38.17 9.86 6.19
CA ILE A 408 39.51 9.88 5.56
C ILE A 408 39.89 11.31 5.13
N GLY A 409 38.95 12.08 4.56
CA GLY A 409 39.19 13.47 4.17
C GLY A 409 39.52 14.39 5.35
N PHE A 410 38.76 14.29 6.45
CA PHE A 410 39.05 15.04 7.67
C PHE A 410 40.32 14.56 8.37
N LEU A 411 40.58 13.25 8.44
CA LEU A 411 41.81 12.69 9.01
C LEU A 411 43.05 13.14 8.24
N GLN A 412 42.99 13.15 6.90
CA GLN A 412 44.05 13.69 6.05
C GLN A 412 44.26 15.20 6.30
N ALA A 413 43.19 15.97 6.56
CA ALA A 413 43.31 17.38 6.89
C ALA A 413 43.93 17.61 8.29
N PHE A 414 43.57 16.83 9.32
CA PHE A 414 44.22 16.90 10.63
C PHE A 414 45.69 16.50 10.57
N ILE A 415 46.02 15.38 9.92
CA ILE A 415 47.42 14.98 9.69
C ILE A 415 48.17 16.06 8.87
N GLY A 416 47.49 16.75 7.95
CA GLY A 416 48.07 17.86 7.19
C GLY A 416 48.35 19.13 8.01
N LEU A 417 47.65 19.35 9.13
CA LEU A 417 47.93 20.42 10.10
C LEU A 417 49.05 20.01 11.06
N ASP A 418 48.99 18.78 11.57
CA ASP A 418 50.01 18.15 12.43
C ASP A 418 51.41 18.15 11.77
N LEU A 419 51.48 17.71 10.50
CA LEU A 419 52.68 17.78 9.65
C LEU A 419 53.27 19.19 9.44
N ALA A 420 52.55 20.25 9.83
CA ALA A 420 52.98 21.65 9.69
C ALA A 420 53.43 22.30 11.01
N ASP A 421 53.15 21.72 12.18
CA ASP A 421 53.61 22.19 13.50
C ASP A 421 54.83 21.38 13.99
N ASP A 422 54.65 20.14 14.47
CA ASP A 422 55.76 19.23 14.85
C ASP A 422 55.32 17.75 14.78
N LEU A 423 56.22 16.86 14.37
CA LEU A 423 55.86 15.59 13.71
C LEU A 423 55.84 14.39 14.70
N GLN A 424 54.88 14.37 15.62
CA GLN A 424 54.77 13.37 16.68
C GLN A 424 53.79 12.22 16.37
N ALA A 425 54.26 10.98 16.49
CA ALA A 425 53.49 9.80 16.09
C ALA A 425 52.29 9.47 17.01
N ASP A 426 52.33 9.91 18.27
CA ASP A 426 51.26 9.65 19.25
C ASP A 426 50.01 10.51 18.99
N ASP A 427 50.18 11.71 18.41
CA ASP A 427 49.09 12.66 18.12
C ASP A 427 48.15 12.15 17.01
N VAL A 428 48.67 11.37 16.05
CA VAL A 428 47.84 10.66 15.06
C VAL A 428 46.88 9.66 15.74
N PHE A 429 47.31 8.99 16.82
CA PHE A 429 46.44 8.10 17.58
C PHE A 429 45.39 8.87 18.39
N PHE A 430 45.77 10.03 18.95
CA PHE A 430 44.81 10.96 19.58
C PHE A 430 43.74 11.43 18.60
N ILE A 431 44.12 11.90 17.40
CA ILE A 431 43.19 12.34 16.34
C ILE A 431 42.22 11.21 15.97
N ILE A 432 42.73 9.99 15.72
CA ILE A 432 41.90 8.83 15.38
C ILE A 432 40.89 8.51 16.50
N LYS A 433 41.32 8.52 17.78
CA LYS A 433 40.43 8.34 18.94
C LYS A 433 39.35 9.43 19.00
N ALA A 434 39.74 10.70 18.89
CA ALA A 434 38.82 11.82 19.02
C ALA A 434 37.81 11.90 17.86
N MET A 435 38.22 11.51 16.64
CA MET A 435 37.31 11.35 15.51
C MET A 435 36.35 10.16 15.69
N ALA A 436 36.84 9.01 16.18
CA ALA A 436 35.99 7.86 16.48
C ALA A 436 34.94 8.17 17.56
N ASN A 437 35.34 8.85 18.64
CA ASN A 437 34.44 9.29 19.70
C ASN A 437 33.41 10.32 19.19
N GLY A 438 33.82 11.20 18.26
CA GLY A 438 32.92 12.11 17.54
C GLY A 438 31.89 11.40 16.64
N VAL A 439 32.24 10.27 16.00
CA VAL A 439 31.29 9.43 15.26
C VAL A 439 30.32 8.71 16.20
N MET A 440 30.78 8.30 17.39
CA MET A 440 30.00 7.56 18.39
C MET A 440 29.02 8.42 19.22
N GLY A 441 28.90 9.72 18.94
CA GLY A 441 27.98 10.62 19.66
C GLY A 441 28.61 11.39 20.84
N SER A 442 29.91 11.26 21.08
CA SER A 442 30.61 11.86 22.23
C SER A 442 31.90 12.59 21.80
N PRO A 443 31.81 13.83 21.27
CA PRO A 443 32.96 14.54 20.73
C PRO A 443 33.77 15.19 21.87
N GLU A 444 35.05 14.84 21.96
CA GLU A 444 36.03 15.44 22.88
C GLU A 444 36.72 16.62 22.16
N TYR A 445 36.51 17.85 22.63
CA TYR A 445 37.12 19.06 22.05
C TYR A 445 38.49 19.40 22.65
N ASP A 446 38.75 18.93 23.87
CA ASP A 446 40.01 19.18 24.60
C ASP A 446 41.21 18.61 23.81
N GLY A 447 42.22 19.43 23.59
CA GLY A 447 43.43 19.07 22.84
C GLY A 447 43.48 19.60 21.40
N PHE A 448 42.34 19.90 20.76
CA PHE A 448 42.33 20.50 19.42
C PHE A 448 42.86 21.95 19.37
N ASP A 449 42.95 22.61 20.53
CA ASP A 449 43.65 23.90 20.70
C ASP A 449 45.18 23.84 20.51
N ASN A 450 45.76 22.64 20.42
CA ASN A 450 47.20 22.47 20.18
C ASN A 450 47.57 22.36 18.68
N PHE A 451 46.60 22.11 17.78
CA PHE A 451 46.85 21.84 16.37
C PHE A 451 46.58 23.06 15.49
N ALA A 452 47.64 23.72 15.02
CA ALA A 452 47.62 24.88 14.13
C ALA A 452 46.50 25.91 14.41
N PRO A 453 46.44 26.55 15.60
CA PRO A 453 45.30 27.38 15.98
C PRO A 453 45.08 28.58 15.04
N PRO A 454 43.83 28.91 14.65
CA PRO A 454 42.56 28.32 15.10
C PRO A 454 42.05 27.15 14.24
N PHE A 455 42.83 26.66 13.27
CA PHE A 455 42.32 25.80 12.20
C PHE A 455 41.92 24.41 12.67
N GLY A 456 42.67 23.76 13.58
CA GLY A 456 42.32 22.44 14.11
C GLY A 456 40.95 22.42 14.80
N LEU A 457 40.70 23.36 15.70
CA LEU A 457 39.42 23.49 16.39
C LEU A 457 38.26 23.80 15.42
N ILE A 458 38.42 24.73 14.48
CA ILE A 458 37.39 25.03 13.46
C ILE A 458 37.08 23.81 12.59
N LEU A 459 38.12 23.07 12.19
CA LEU A 459 37.99 21.84 11.40
C LEU A 459 37.24 20.74 12.17
N TYR A 460 37.47 20.62 13.49
CA TYR A 460 36.76 19.65 14.34
C TYR A 460 35.29 20.04 14.55
N TYR A 461 34.96 21.32 14.73
CA TYR A 461 33.56 21.78 14.73
C TYR A 461 32.85 21.53 13.39
N LEU A 462 33.55 21.66 12.25
CA LEU A 462 33.00 21.31 10.94
C LEU A 462 32.79 19.78 10.80
N PHE A 463 33.73 18.98 11.30
CA PHE A 463 33.63 17.52 11.35
C PHE A 463 32.42 17.06 12.19
N THR A 464 32.27 17.55 13.42
CA THR A 464 31.14 17.18 14.29
C THR A 464 29.81 17.66 13.73
N PHE A 465 29.75 18.84 13.11
CA PHE A 465 28.56 19.30 12.39
C PHE A 465 28.18 18.37 11.21
N VAL A 466 29.13 18.04 10.34
CA VAL A 466 28.87 17.16 9.18
C VAL A 466 28.48 15.74 9.64
N VAL A 467 29.18 15.16 10.62
CA VAL A 467 28.92 13.79 11.06
C VAL A 467 27.65 13.69 11.91
N MET A 468 27.45 14.56 12.90
CA MET A 468 26.35 14.44 13.85
C MET A 468 25.06 15.12 13.39
N VAL A 469 25.15 16.32 12.81
CA VAL A 469 23.96 17.12 12.49
C VAL A 469 23.42 16.79 11.10
N ILE A 470 24.29 16.51 10.13
CA ILE A 470 23.89 16.12 8.77
C ILE A 470 23.80 14.60 8.65
N LEU A 471 24.94 13.91 8.70
CA LEU A 471 25.01 12.49 8.32
C LEU A 471 24.20 11.60 9.28
N LEU A 472 24.37 11.71 10.60
CA LEU A 472 23.66 10.84 11.55
C LEU A 472 22.14 11.04 11.52
N ASN A 473 21.65 12.27 11.33
CA ASN A 473 20.21 12.54 11.17
C ASN A 473 19.65 11.99 9.85
N ILE A 474 20.42 12.06 8.75
CA ILE A 474 20.06 11.41 7.49
C ILE A 474 20.00 9.88 7.66
N LEU A 475 20.93 9.28 8.41
CA LEU A 475 20.91 7.85 8.72
C LEU A 475 19.65 7.46 9.51
N ILE A 476 19.26 8.26 10.51
CA ILE A 476 18.02 8.05 11.28
C ILE A 476 16.79 8.16 10.38
N ALA A 477 16.74 9.13 9.46
CA ALA A 477 15.63 9.29 8.51
C ALA A 477 15.53 8.12 7.52
N LEU A 478 16.65 7.68 6.94
CA LEU A 478 16.72 6.51 6.06
C LEU A 478 16.30 5.22 6.79
N TYR A 479 16.78 5.02 8.01
CA TYR A 479 16.35 3.92 8.87
C TYR A 479 14.86 3.99 9.23
N GLY A 480 14.28 5.19 9.37
CA GLY A 480 12.84 5.37 9.56
C GLY A 480 12.01 4.89 8.37
N SER A 481 12.37 5.29 7.15
CA SER A 481 11.71 4.84 5.92
C SER A 481 11.85 3.32 5.74
N ALA A 482 13.09 2.83 5.68
CA ALA A 482 13.39 1.43 5.44
C ALA A 482 12.79 0.50 6.52
N TYR A 483 12.59 0.99 7.74
CA TYR A 483 11.82 0.25 8.75
C TYR A 483 10.33 0.12 8.35
N SER A 484 9.67 1.22 7.97
CA SER A 484 8.23 1.21 7.60
C SER A 484 7.96 0.32 6.39
N ASP A 485 8.73 0.53 5.32
CA ASP A 485 8.56 -0.14 4.01
C ASP A 485 8.60 -1.68 4.13
N ILE A 486 9.41 -2.20 5.06
CA ILE A 486 9.53 -3.63 5.35
C ILE A 486 8.54 -4.06 6.44
N TYR A 487 8.26 -3.22 7.44
CA TYR A 487 7.35 -3.57 8.53
C TYR A 487 5.91 -3.76 8.06
N GLU A 488 5.46 -2.98 7.07
CA GLU A 488 4.15 -3.17 6.41
C GLU A 488 4.04 -4.54 5.73
N ASN A 489 5.15 -5.06 5.19
CA ASN A 489 5.26 -6.36 4.53
C ASN A 489 5.77 -7.50 5.47
N ALA A 490 5.84 -7.26 6.79
CA ALA A 490 6.54 -8.12 7.75
C ALA A 490 6.02 -9.57 7.85
N ASN A 491 4.74 -9.81 7.56
CA ASN A 491 4.17 -11.17 7.59
C ASN A 491 4.64 -11.97 6.36
N ASP A 492 4.60 -11.36 5.17
CA ASP A 492 4.98 -12.00 3.92
C ASP A 492 6.50 -12.28 3.89
N GLU A 493 7.32 -11.34 4.36
CA GLU A 493 8.76 -11.54 4.57
C GLU A 493 9.06 -12.65 5.60
N PHE A 494 8.24 -12.79 6.66
CA PHE A 494 8.37 -13.92 7.58
C PHE A 494 8.02 -15.27 6.92
N LEU A 495 6.96 -15.33 6.11
CA LEU A 495 6.59 -16.55 5.36
C LEU A 495 7.67 -16.90 4.31
N ALA A 496 8.31 -15.90 3.70
CA ALA A 496 9.47 -16.09 2.84
C ALA A 496 10.70 -16.63 3.59
N LEU A 497 11.05 -16.08 4.76
CA LEU A 497 12.09 -16.66 5.61
C LEU A 497 11.77 -18.10 6.04
N PHE A 498 10.54 -18.37 6.48
CA PHE A 498 10.13 -19.70 6.93
C PHE A 498 10.18 -20.73 5.78
N SER A 499 9.78 -20.33 4.58
CA SER A 499 9.88 -21.15 3.37
C SER A 499 11.35 -21.39 2.97
N GLN A 500 12.20 -20.35 3.00
CA GLN A 500 13.64 -20.49 2.76
C GLN A 500 14.30 -21.43 3.76
N LYS A 501 13.98 -21.30 5.06
CA LYS A 501 14.51 -22.13 6.15
C LYS A 501 14.07 -23.59 6.02
N THR A 502 12.79 -23.83 5.76
CA THR A 502 12.25 -25.17 5.51
C THR A 502 12.98 -25.82 4.34
N MET A 503 13.18 -25.09 3.23
CA MET A 503 13.92 -25.59 2.08
C MET A 503 15.43 -25.79 2.34
N GLN A 504 16.07 -25.03 3.23
CA GLN A 504 17.46 -25.28 3.62
C GLN A 504 17.62 -26.63 4.34
N PHE A 505 16.70 -26.97 5.26
CA PHE A 505 16.69 -28.26 5.92
C PHE A 505 16.38 -29.41 4.95
N VAL A 506 15.28 -29.29 4.17
CA VAL A 506 14.87 -30.31 3.17
C VAL A 506 15.92 -30.54 2.07
N ARG A 507 16.72 -29.53 1.73
CA ARG A 507 17.76 -29.65 0.69
C ARG A 507 19.05 -30.31 1.19
N ALA A 508 19.33 -30.31 2.50
CA ALA A 508 20.57 -30.82 3.07
C ALA A 508 20.71 -32.34 2.80
N PRO A 509 21.59 -32.77 1.88
CA PRO A 509 21.55 -34.13 1.33
C PRO A 509 22.55 -35.05 2.05
N ASP A 510 22.75 -34.83 3.35
CA ASP A 510 23.61 -35.67 4.16
C ASP A 510 22.77 -36.86 4.66
N GLU A 511 23.15 -38.06 4.21
CA GLU A 511 22.47 -39.36 4.39
C GLU A 511 22.12 -39.62 5.88
N ASN A 512 22.96 -39.06 6.78
CA ASN A 512 22.79 -39.01 8.22
C ASN A 512 22.80 -37.54 8.71
N VAL A 513 21.83 -37.12 9.52
CA VAL A 513 21.68 -35.71 9.93
C VAL A 513 22.31 -35.44 11.30
N TYR A 514 23.64 -35.48 11.38
CA TYR A 514 24.37 -35.22 12.62
C TYR A 514 24.56 -33.72 12.92
N ILE A 515 23.70 -33.19 13.78
CA ILE A 515 23.78 -31.82 14.30
C ILE A 515 25.05 -31.65 15.14
N ALA A 516 25.89 -30.67 14.81
CA ALA A 516 27.09 -30.34 15.58
C ALA A 516 26.75 -30.04 17.07
N PRO A 517 27.46 -30.65 18.04
CA PRO A 517 28.76 -31.31 17.89
C PRO A 517 28.72 -32.85 17.68
N PHE A 518 27.54 -33.44 17.50
CA PHE A 518 27.44 -34.90 17.30
C PHE A 518 28.00 -35.36 15.94
N ASN A 519 28.26 -34.43 15.01
CA ASN A 519 29.07 -34.67 13.80
C ASN A 519 30.47 -35.22 14.10
N LEU A 520 31.04 -34.96 15.29
CA LEU A 520 32.29 -35.59 15.73
C LEU A 520 32.14 -37.11 15.92
N VAL A 521 30.94 -37.57 16.32
CA VAL A 521 30.63 -39.01 16.45
C VAL A 521 30.48 -39.64 15.08
N GLU A 522 29.81 -38.99 14.14
CA GLU A 522 29.73 -39.44 12.74
C GLU A 522 31.12 -39.65 12.13
N ILE A 523 31.97 -38.61 12.18
CA ILE A 523 33.33 -38.67 11.63
C ILE A 523 34.13 -39.81 12.27
N ALA A 524 33.98 -40.03 13.58
CA ALA A 524 34.64 -41.13 14.28
C ALA A 524 34.10 -42.52 13.89
N VAL A 525 32.77 -42.68 13.74
CA VAL A 525 32.12 -43.94 13.36
C VAL A 525 32.41 -44.28 11.90
N ALA A 526 32.29 -43.32 10.98
CA ALA A 526 32.63 -43.48 9.56
C ALA A 526 34.10 -43.88 9.41
N ALA A 527 35.04 -43.10 9.96
CA ALA A 527 36.47 -43.42 9.91
C ALA A 527 36.82 -44.78 10.56
N ALA A 528 36.02 -45.25 11.52
CA ALA A 528 36.20 -46.55 12.16
C ALA A 528 35.55 -47.73 11.40
N THR A 529 34.55 -47.51 10.53
CA THR A 529 33.71 -48.60 9.98
C THR A 529 33.49 -48.59 8.47
N GLU A 530 33.41 -47.43 7.82
CA GLU A 530 33.10 -47.29 6.37
C GLU A 530 34.08 -48.09 5.48
N TRP A 531 35.36 -48.07 5.85
CA TRP A 531 36.47 -48.76 5.17
C TRP A 531 36.44 -50.31 5.19
N TRP A 532 35.55 -50.95 5.97
CA TRP A 532 35.44 -52.41 6.01
C TRP A 532 34.01 -52.97 6.13
N MET A 533 33.00 -52.12 6.32
CA MET A 533 31.60 -52.52 6.51
C MET A 533 30.75 -52.31 5.24
N PRO A 534 29.91 -53.27 4.83
CA PRO A 534 28.96 -53.04 3.73
C PRO A 534 27.93 -51.96 4.12
N LYS A 535 27.61 -51.06 3.18
CA LYS A 535 26.68 -49.92 3.33
C LYS A 535 25.43 -50.24 4.19
N ALA A 536 24.63 -51.23 3.80
CA ALA A 536 23.43 -51.68 4.53
C ALA A 536 23.63 -52.16 5.99
N ARG A 537 24.87 -52.34 6.47
CA ARG A 537 25.18 -52.55 7.90
C ARG A 537 25.76 -51.32 8.58
N PHE A 538 26.42 -50.45 7.81
CA PHE A 538 26.85 -49.13 8.27
C PHE A 538 25.64 -48.25 8.57
N GLU A 539 24.64 -48.23 7.68
CA GLU A 539 23.31 -47.63 7.87
C GLU A 539 22.70 -48.13 9.19
N GLN A 540 22.43 -49.42 9.33
CA GLN A 540 21.86 -50.03 10.55
C GLN A 540 22.64 -49.73 11.85
N LEU A 541 23.98 -49.65 11.78
CA LEU A 541 24.81 -49.27 12.92
C LEU A 541 24.62 -47.78 13.26
N ASN A 542 24.57 -46.94 12.24
CA ASN A 542 24.39 -45.51 12.35
C ASN A 542 23.00 -45.15 12.91
N ASP A 543 21.94 -45.83 12.46
CA ASP A 543 20.56 -45.64 12.95
C ASP A 543 20.48 -45.92 14.45
N ILE A 544 21.16 -46.98 14.93
CA ILE A 544 21.26 -47.30 16.36
C ILE A 544 22.01 -46.20 17.13
N VAL A 545 23.07 -45.61 16.55
CA VAL A 545 23.81 -44.50 17.18
C VAL A 545 22.95 -43.22 17.22
N MET A 546 22.24 -42.89 16.14
CA MET A 546 21.30 -41.77 16.07
C MET A 546 20.13 -41.96 17.05
N ALA A 547 19.57 -43.17 17.15
CA ALA A 547 18.50 -43.51 18.10
C ALA A 547 18.93 -43.26 19.56
N ILE A 548 20.18 -43.59 19.90
CA ILE A 548 20.73 -43.39 21.25
C ILE A 548 20.99 -41.90 21.53
N ILE A 549 21.63 -41.18 20.60
CA ILE A 549 21.99 -39.77 20.77
C ILE A 549 20.75 -38.87 20.81
N TYR A 550 19.83 -39.05 19.86
CA TYR A 550 18.64 -38.21 19.73
C TYR A 550 17.44 -38.71 20.53
N SER A 551 17.56 -39.81 21.28
CA SER A 551 16.50 -40.37 22.15
C SER A 551 15.69 -39.32 22.94
N PRO A 552 16.30 -38.30 23.60
CA PRO A 552 15.53 -37.29 24.34
C PRO A 552 14.64 -36.41 23.45
N VAL A 553 15.07 -36.14 22.22
CA VAL A 553 14.29 -35.37 21.23
C VAL A 553 13.25 -36.28 20.56
N LEU A 554 13.63 -37.50 20.20
CA LEU A 554 12.75 -38.52 19.61
C LEU A 554 11.57 -38.88 20.53
N VAL A 555 11.76 -38.93 21.86
CA VAL A 555 10.65 -39.14 22.81
C VAL A 555 9.62 -38.00 22.77
N VAL A 556 10.07 -36.75 22.59
CA VAL A 556 9.18 -35.58 22.47
C VAL A 556 8.52 -35.54 21.08
N ALA A 557 9.26 -35.86 20.03
CA ALA A 557 8.74 -36.02 18.66
C ALA A 557 7.66 -37.11 18.61
N ALA A 558 7.94 -38.31 19.10
CA ALA A 558 7.00 -39.43 19.13
C ALA A 558 5.75 -39.13 19.98
N TRP A 559 5.86 -38.32 21.04
CA TRP A 559 4.70 -37.85 21.81
C TRP A 559 3.83 -36.88 21.00
N TYR A 560 4.45 -35.91 20.31
CA TYR A 560 3.77 -34.95 19.45
C TYR A 560 3.12 -35.63 18.23
N GLU A 561 3.84 -36.55 17.56
CA GLU A 561 3.33 -37.32 16.42
C GLU A 561 2.25 -38.31 16.82
N THR A 562 2.34 -38.89 18.03
CA THR A 562 1.22 -39.68 18.57
C THR A 562 -0.03 -38.81 18.68
N GLN A 563 0.05 -37.56 19.12
CA GLN A 563 -1.12 -36.66 19.14
C GLN A 563 -1.59 -36.28 17.74
N ALA A 564 -0.67 -35.89 16.84
CA ALA A 564 -1.01 -35.57 15.45
C ALA A 564 -1.71 -36.74 14.74
N ALA A 565 -1.24 -37.97 14.94
CA ALA A 565 -1.87 -39.18 14.38
C ALA A 565 -3.24 -39.53 14.99
N HIS A 566 -3.60 -38.98 16.17
CA HIS A 566 -4.98 -39.04 16.65
C HIS A 566 -5.87 -38.02 15.93
N ALA A 567 -5.37 -36.81 15.63
CA ALA A 567 -6.08 -35.79 14.86
C ALA A 567 -6.25 -36.22 13.39
N ILE A 568 -5.15 -36.51 12.67
CA ILE A 568 -5.16 -37.02 11.28
C ILE A 568 -6.18 -38.16 11.10
N ARG A 569 -6.24 -39.09 12.07
CA ARG A 569 -7.17 -40.21 12.01
C ARG A 569 -8.62 -39.83 12.36
N HIS A 570 -8.86 -38.77 13.12
CA HIS A 570 -10.21 -38.23 13.31
C HIS A 570 -10.70 -37.59 12.01
N ASN A 571 -9.92 -36.70 11.42
CA ASN A 571 -10.22 -36.00 10.17
C ASN A 571 -10.54 -37.00 9.04
N ARG A 572 -9.67 -37.99 8.84
CA ARG A 572 -9.87 -39.11 7.88
C ARG A 572 -11.11 -39.98 8.13
N LEU A 573 -11.69 -39.98 9.33
CA LEU A 573 -12.95 -40.67 9.62
C LEU A 573 -14.17 -39.80 9.28
N ASN A 574 -14.01 -38.49 9.30
CA ASN A 574 -15.02 -37.50 8.91
C ASN A 574 -15.01 -37.27 7.39
N GLY A 575 -13.86 -37.47 6.72
CA GLY A 575 -13.62 -37.15 5.31
C GLY A 575 -12.86 -35.83 5.09
N GLU A 576 -12.36 -35.24 6.17
CA GLU A 576 -11.60 -33.99 6.25
C GLU A 576 -10.10 -34.22 5.94
N GLU A 577 -9.36 -33.14 5.69
CA GLU A 577 -7.95 -33.18 5.33
C GLU A 577 -7.02 -33.50 6.53
N ASP A 578 -5.82 -34.00 6.26
CA ASP A 578 -4.86 -34.47 7.27
C ASP A 578 -4.45 -33.41 8.32
N ASP A 579 -4.55 -32.12 8.01
CA ASP A 579 -4.24 -31.01 8.93
C ASP A 579 -5.40 -30.10 9.29
N ASP A 580 -6.64 -30.43 8.92
CA ASP A 580 -7.82 -29.65 9.31
C ASP A 580 -7.96 -29.54 10.83
N ILE A 581 -8.42 -28.37 11.28
CA ILE A 581 -8.69 -28.06 12.69
C ILE A 581 -10.12 -27.56 12.78
N VAL A 582 -11.01 -28.39 13.35
CA VAL A 582 -12.42 -28.04 13.53
C VAL A 582 -12.57 -26.90 14.55
N HIS A 583 -12.75 -25.68 14.06
CA HIS A 583 -12.89 -24.49 14.91
C HIS A 583 -14.31 -24.40 15.52
N GLU A 584 -14.48 -23.52 16.51
CA GLU A 584 -15.74 -23.37 17.26
C GLU A 584 -16.96 -23.07 16.35
N TRP A 585 -16.73 -22.43 15.21
CA TRP A 585 -17.75 -22.12 14.21
C TRP A 585 -18.05 -23.28 13.22
N GLU A 586 -17.20 -24.31 13.12
CA GLU A 586 -17.55 -25.56 12.42
C GLU A 586 -18.42 -26.47 13.30
N GLN A 587 -18.13 -26.56 14.60
CA GLN A 587 -18.71 -27.57 15.52
C GLN A 587 -20.25 -27.58 15.60
N LEU A 588 -20.88 -26.45 15.27
CA LEU A 588 -22.34 -26.29 15.22
C LEU A 588 -22.87 -25.96 13.82
N ARG A 589 -22.01 -25.90 12.77
CA ARG A 589 -22.40 -25.51 11.41
C ARG A 589 -23.50 -26.42 10.86
N ASP A 590 -23.29 -27.73 10.97
CA ASP A 590 -24.23 -28.76 10.49
C ASP A 590 -25.49 -28.91 11.37
N GLN A 591 -25.58 -28.13 12.46
CA GLN A 591 -26.74 -28.10 13.37
C GLN A 591 -27.64 -26.87 13.12
N ILE A 592 -27.23 -25.94 12.25
CA ILE A 592 -27.94 -24.70 11.93
C ILE A 592 -28.31 -24.71 10.44
N ASP A 593 -29.60 -24.94 10.15
CA ASP A 593 -30.13 -24.95 8.78
C ASP A 593 -30.32 -23.51 8.27
N MET A 594 -29.24 -22.89 7.79
CA MET A 594 -29.25 -21.50 7.30
C MET A 594 -30.16 -21.31 6.08
N GLU A 595 -30.45 -22.37 5.31
CA GLU A 595 -31.40 -22.30 4.19
C GLU A 595 -32.85 -22.40 4.68
N GLY A 596 -33.16 -23.35 5.57
CA GLY A 596 -34.48 -23.53 6.18
C GLY A 596 -34.91 -22.38 7.10
N GLU A 597 -33.96 -21.74 7.80
CA GLU A 597 -34.19 -20.48 8.53
C GLU A 597 -34.29 -19.25 7.62
N GLY A 598 -34.03 -19.40 6.32
CA GLY A 598 -34.06 -18.33 5.32
C GLY A 598 -32.90 -17.32 5.46
N TRP A 599 -31.90 -17.62 6.28
CA TRP A 599 -30.73 -16.76 6.50
C TRP A 599 -29.86 -16.65 5.25
N THR A 600 -29.61 -17.76 4.55
CA THR A 600 -28.86 -17.77 3.28
C THR A 600 -29.44 -16.77 2.29
N LYS A 601 -30.77 -16.71 2.14
CA LYS A 601 -31.45 -15.77 1.24
C LYS A 601 -31.28 -14.30 1.66
N LYS A 602 -31.33 -14.00 2.97
CA LYS A 602 -31.02 -12.64 3.47
C LYS A 602 -29.57 -12.24 3.21
N VAL A 603 -28.64 -13.18 3.33
CA VAL A 603 -27.23 -12.96 2.98
C VAL A 603 -27.06 -12.79 1.47
N GLU A 604 -27.82 -13.50 0.63
CA GLU A 604 -27.83 -13.27 -0.82
C GLU A 604 -28.41 -11.89 -1.22
N GLU A 605 -29.39 -11.39 -0.47
CA GLU A 605 -29.98 -10.07 -0.68
C GLU A 605 -29.10 -8.93 -0.14
N ALA A 606 -28.25 -9.20 0.85
CA ALA A 606 -27.37 -8.21 1.48
C ALA A 606 -25.91 -8.22 0.99
N LYS A 607 -25.42 -9.30 0.38
CA LYS A 607 -24.02 -9.39 -0.08
C LYS A 607 -23.76 -8.46 -1.26
N SER A 608 -22.78 -7.59 -1.13
CA SER A 608 -22.22 -6.87 -2.28
C SER A 608 -21.51 -7.87 -3.20
N ASN A 609 -21.81 -7.82 -4.50
CA ASN A 609 -21.05 -8.56 -5.50
C ASN A 609 -19.76 -7.79 -5.81
N VAL A 610 -18.62 -8.35 -5.42
CA VAL A 610 -17.28 -7.76 -5.58
C VAL A 610 -16.68 -8.10 -6.96
N GLU A 611 -17.19 -9.12 -7.65
CA GLU A 611 -16.64 -9.59 -8.94
C GLU A 611 -17.10 -8.76 -10.14
N GLU A 612 -18.28 -8.17 -10.07
CA GLU A 612 -18.86 -7.35 -11.14
C GLU A 612 -19.19 -5.95 -10.65
N GLU A 613 -18.42 -4.98 -11.14
CA GLU A 613 -18.67 -3.54 -10.97
C GLU A 613 -20.15 -3.21 -11.22
N PRO A 614 -20.82 -2.42 -10.34
CA PRO A 614 -22.27 -2.24 -10.38
C PRO A 614 -22.83 -1.82 -11.74
N ALA A 615 -22.11 -0.93 -12.46
CA ALA A 615 -22.45 -0.49 -13.81
C ALA A 615 -22.53 -1.64 -14.83
N VAL A 616 -21.65 -2.64 -14.74
CA VAL A 616 -21.65 -3.81 -15.63
C VAL A 616 -22.87 -4.70 -15.38
N GLN A 617 -23.30 -4.83 -14.13
CA GLN A 617 -24.52 -5.58 -13.80
C GLN A 617 -25.77 -4.88 -14.32
N GLU A 618 -25.84 -3.55 -14.23
CA GLU A 618 -26.94 -2.76 -14.79
C GLU A 618 -26.98 -2.85 -16.32
N ILE A 619 -25.83 -2.77 -16.99
CA ILE A 619 -25.74 -2.98 -18.45
C ILE A 619 -26.25 -4.38 -18.84
N LYS A 620 -25.92 -5.44 -18.06
CA LYS A 620 -26.48 -6.78 -18.29
C LYS A 620 -28.00 -6.85 -18.06
N LYS A 621 -28.51 -6.22 -16.99
CA LYS A 621 -29.96 -6.13 -16.70
C LYS A 621 -30.71 -5.38 -17.82
N LEU A 622 -30.10 -4.36 -18.41
CA LEU A 622 -30.63 -3.60 -19.56
C LEU A 622 -30.60 -4.43 -20.85
N ALA A 623 -29.47 -5.07 -21.17
CA ALA A 623 -29.34 -5.94 -22.35
C ALA A 623 -30.34 -7.12 -22.33
N GLY A 624 -30.60 -7.69 -21.16
CA GLY A 624 -31.63 -8.72 -20.97
C GLY A 624 -33.05 -8.24 -21.27
N ARG A 625 -33.38 -6.96 -21.00
CA ARG A 625 -34.67 -6.36 -21.40
C ARG A 625 -34.74 -6.15 -22.91
N TRP A 626 -33.69 -5.62 -23.54
CA TRP A 626 -33.67 -5.34 -24.98
C TRP A 626 -33.86 -6.62 -25.83
N ALA A 627 -33.39 -7.77 -25.36
CA ALA A 627 -33.63 -9.06 -26.01
C ALA A 627 -35.11 -9.48 -26.06
N LEU A 628 -35.92 -9.05 -25.09
CA LEU A 628 -37.38 -9.27 -25.08
C LEU A 628 -38.11 -8.26 -25.98
N ASP A 629 -37.70 -6.98 -25.94
CA ASP A 629 -38.34 -5.91 -26.72
C ASP A 629 -38.18 -6.14 -28.24
N ILE A 630 -37.04 -6.65 -28.69
CA ILE A 630 -36.79 -7.00 -30.11
C ILE A 630 -37.75 -8.10 -30.60
N VAL A 631 -38.16 -9.03 -29.74
CA VAL A 631 -39.15 -10.07 -30.09
C VAL A 631 -40.55 -9.48 -30.20
N PHE A 632 -40.92 -8.53 -29.34
CA PHE A 632 -42.23 -7.85 -29.39
C PHE A 632 -42.38 -6.88 -30.58
N ALA A 633 -41.29 -6.22 -30.98
CA ALA A 633 -41.31 -5.16 -32.00
C ALA A 633 -41.76 -5.61 -33.41
N THR A 634 -41.64 -6.91 -33.74
CA THR A 634 -41.97 -7.40 -35.09
C THR A 634 -43.47 -7.64 -35.34
N THR A 635 -44.30 -7.64 -34.30
CA THR A 635 -45.75 -7.95 -34.40
C THR A 635 -46.69 -6.75 -34.47
N LEU A 636 -46.22 -5.52 -34.28
CA LEU A 636 -47.09 -4.36 -33.96
C LEU A 636 -47.22 -3.27 -35.05
N VAL A 637 -46.83 -3.56 -36.29
CA VAL A 637 -46.93 -2.62 -37.43
C VAL A 637 -48.31 -2.65 -38.13
N ALA A 638 -49.22 -3.55 -37.72
CA ALA A 638 -50.42 -3.91 -38.49
C ALA A 638 -51.78 -3.52 -37.86
N ALA A 639 -51.90 -2.34 -37.23
CA ALA A 639 -53.21 -1.78 -36.86
C ALA A 639 -53.21 -0.25 -36.66
N SER A 640 -53.53 0.53 -37.70
CA SER A 640 -53.98 1.92 -37.56
C SER A 640 -55.45 2.03 -38.01
N GLY A 641 -56.34 2.54 -37.15
CA GLY A 641 -57.78 2.36 -37.38
C GLY A 641 -58.73 3.07 -36.41
N ALA A 642 -58.70 4.41 -36.42
CA ALA A 642 -59.78 5.34 -36.05
C ALA A 642 -60.64 5.12 -34.78
N ALA A 643 -60.54 6.07 -33.84
CA ALA A 643 -61.67 6.50 -33.00
C ALA A 643 -61.51 7.99 -32.64
N THR A 644 -62.61 8.75 -32.67
CA THR A 644 -62.64 10.19 -32.33
C THR A 644 -63.64 10.46 -31.20
N GLY A 645 -63.22 11.15 -30.13
CA GLY A 645 -64.15 11.77 -29.18
C GLY A 645 -63.63 11.90 -27.75
N GLY A 646 -63.76 13.10 -27.18
CA GLY A 646 -63.54 13.39 -25.75
C GLY A 646 -62.21 14.06 -25.42
N LEU A 647 -62.28 15.24 -24.79
CA LEU A 647 -61.12 15.89 -24.18
C LEU A 647 -60.82 15.21 -22.82
N HIS A 648 -60.08 14.11 -22.85
CA HIS A 648 -59.48 13.54 -21.65
C HIS A 648 -58.11 14.18 -21.41
N THR A 649 -57.98 14.93 -20.32
CA THR A 649 -56.66 15.34 -19.82
C THR A 649 -55.86 14.06 -19.50
N PRO A 650 -54.65 13.87 -20.04
CA PRO A 650 -53.92 12.61 -19.89
C PRO A 650 -53.52 12.40 -18.42
N VAL A 651 -54.11 11.38 -17.78
CA VAL A 651 -53.81 11.02 -16.39
C VAL A 651 -52.58 10.11 -16.36
N VAL A 652 -51.41 10.71 -16.17
CA VAL A 652 -50.19 9.95 -15.86
C VAL A 652 -50.31 9.43 -14.43
N THR A 653 -50.20 8.10 -14.25
CA THR A 653 -50.15 7.45 -12.93
C THR A 653 -48.76 6.87 -12.71
N ARG A 654 -48.19 7.12 -11.53
CA ARG A 654 -46.85 6.67 -11.09
C ARG A 654 -46.84 6.35 -9.59
N ASP A 655 -45.75 5.80 -9.09
CA ASP A 655 -45.50 5.63 -7.66
C ASP A 655 -45.06 6.94 -7.02
N VAL A 656 -44.10 7.64 -7.65
CA VAL A 656 -43.57 8.93 -7.18
C VAL A 656 -43.72 10.03 -8.24
N LEU A 657 -44.21 11.19 -7.82
CA LEU A 657 -44.11 12.45 -8.56
C LEU A 657 -42.91 13.21 -8.03
N ILE A 658 -41.96 13.55 -8.90
CA ILE A 658 -40.81 14.41 -8.59
C ILE A 658 -41.09 15.78 -9.21
N VAL A 659 -41.00 16.84 -8.43
CA VAL A 659 -41.20 18.23 -8.89
C VAL A 659 -39.85 18.94 -8.86
N GLY A 660 -39.38 19.37 -10.03
CA GLY A 660 -38.00 19.77 -10.30
C GLY A 660 -37.20 18.63 -10.95
N GLY A 661 -36.41 18.95 -11.97
CA GLY A 661 -35.57 18.03 -12.75
C GLY A 661 -34.10 18.44 -12.81
N GLY A 662 -33.65 19.38 -11.96
CA GLY A 662 -32.24 19.70 -11.78
C GLY A 662 -31.43 18.56 -11.18
N ALA A 663 -30.18 18.83 -10.79
CA ALA A 663 -29.22 17.82 -10.29
C ALA A 663 -29.84 16.85 -9.27
N THR A 664 -30.62 17.36 -8.32
CA THR A 664 -31.33 16.55 -7.32
C THR A 664 -32.50 15.74 -7.90
N GLY A 665 -33.38 16.37 -8.66
CA GLY A 665 -34.56 15.71 -9.23
C GLY A 665 -34.21 14.60 -10.21
N THR A 666 -33.17 14.81 -11.03
CA THR A 666 -32.66 13.78 -11.96
C THR A 666 -31.96 12.64 -11.20
N TYR A 667 -31.15 12.93 -10.18
CA TYR A 667 -30.56 11.90 -9.31
C TYR A 667 -31.63 11.04 -8.62
N ALA A 668 -32.68 11.67 -8.09
CA ALA A 668 -33.80 10.98 -7.46
C ALA A 668 -34.63 10.14 -8.44
N ALA A 669 -34.88 10.65 -9.65
CA ALA A 669 -35.60 9.92 -10.68
C ALA A 669 -34.91 8.62 -11.07
N ILE A 670 -33.57 8.65 -11.21
CA ILE A 670 -32.74 7.50 -11.53
C ILE A 670 -32.73 6.51 -10.34
N ASN A 671 -32.40 6.98 -9.13
CA ASN A 671 -32.35 6.15 -7.91
C ASN A 671 -33.68 5.46 -7.53
N LEU A 672 -34.82 6.03 -7.93
CA LEU A 672 -36.14 5.41 -7.76
C LEU A 672 -36.48 4.44 -8.92
N THR A 673 -36.11 4.78 -10.16
CA THR A 673 -36.30 3.91 -11.33
C THR A 673 -35.47 2.63 -11.22
N ASP A 674 -34.22 2.72 -10.74
CA ASP A 674 -33.33 1.57 -10.57
C ASP A 674 -33.72 0.70 -9.37
N ALA A 675 -34.36 1.30 -8.36
CA ALA A 675 -35.08 0.60 -7.30
C ALA A 675 -36.45 0.02 -7.76
N GLY A 676 -36.80 0.14 -9.04
CA GLY A 676 -38.00 -0.47 -9.64
C GLY A 676 -39.29 0.34 -9.53
N TYR A 677 -39.28 1.51 -8.90
CA TYR A 677 -40.46 2.37 -8.75
C TYR A 677 -40.73 3.17 -10.02
N SER A 678 -42.01 3.31 -10.38
CA SER A 678 -42.38 4.17 -11.51
C SER A 678 -42.41 5.64 -11.09
N VAL A 679 -41.66 6.49 -11.80
CA VAL A 679 -41.55 7.93 -11.50
C VAL A 679 -42.12 8.80 -12.63
N ALA A 680 -42.55 10.02 -12.31
CA ALA A 680 -42.67 11.10 -13.28
C ALA A 680 -41.96 12.35 -12.73
N VAL A 681 -41.09 12.93 -13.55
CA VAL A 681 -40.45 14.23 -13.27
C VAL A 681 -41.30 15.31 -13.94
N VAL A 682 -41.71 16.32 -13.17
CA VAL A 682 -42.15 17.61 -13.70
C VAL A 682 -40.97 18.55 -13.58
N GLU A 683 -40.21 18.66 -14.67
CA GLU A 683 -39.36 19.81 -14.87
C GLU A 683 -40.20 20.93 -15.51
N SER A 684 -39.84 22.13 -15.12
CA SER A 684 -40.47 23.39 -15.43
C SER A 684 -39.64 24.10 -16.55
N ASP A 685 -38.36 23.76 -16.68
CA ASP A 685 -37.51 23.71 -17.88
C ASP A 685 -38.16 23.18 -19.19
N THR A 686 -37.73 23.64 -20.37
CA THR A 686 -37.77 22.84 -21.62
C THR A 686 -36.65 21.80 -21.72
N VAL A 687 -35.67 21.87 -20.81
CA VAL A 687 -34.50 20.98 -20.68
C VAL A 687 -34.28 20.68 -19.18
N LEU A 688 -33.79 19.48 -18.85
CA LEU A 688 -33.38 19.12 -17.47
C LEU A 688 -32.05 19.80 -17.12
N GLY A 689 -31.90 20.27 -15.88
CA GLY A 689 -30.62 20.81 -15.37
C GLY A 689 -30.75 21.69 -14.14
N GLY A 690 -31.85 22.46 -14.04
CA GLY A 690 -31.99 23.47 -12.99
C GLY A 690 -30.89 24.51 -13.13
N HIS A 691 -29.96 24.54 -12.17
CA HIS A 691 -28.87 25.53 -12.13
C HIS A 691 -27.56 24.94 -12.66
N VAL A 692 -27.54 23.62 -12.97
CA VAL A 692 -26.48 23.02 -13.80
C VAL A 692 -26.80 23.37 -15.24
N SER A 693 -25.97 24.23 -15.84
CA SER A 693 -26.17 24.75 -17.19
C SER A 693 -24.90 24.55 -18.02
N THR A 694 -25.09 23.93 -19.20
CA THR A 694 -24.01 23.55 -20.13
C THR A 694 -24.26 24.19 -21.49
N TYR A 695 -23.27 24.89 -22.03
CA TYR A 695 -23.27 25.37 -23.42
C TYR A 695 -22.45 24.39 -24.27
N VAL A 696 -22.99 23.93 -25.38
CA VAL A 696 -22.23 23.11 -26.35
C VAL A 696 -21.86 23.98 -27.53
N ASP A 697 -20.58 24.26 -27.72
CA ASP A 697 -20.11 25.09 -28.82
C ASP A 697 -20.34 24.40 -30.17
N PRO A 698 -21.16 24.96 -31.07
CA PRO A 698 -21.58 24.29 -32.30
C PRO A 698 -20.46 24.21 -33.36
N VAL A 699 -19.30 24.82 -33.11
CA VAL A 699 -18.13 24.78 -34.00
C VAL A 699 -17.14 23.68 -33.59
N SER A 700 -16.82 23.58 -32.30
CA SER A 700 -15.87 22.59 -31.76
C SER A 700 -16.53 21.33 -31.18
N GLY A 701 -17.85 21.34 -30.97
CA GLY A 701 -18.60 20.25 -30.33
C GLY A 701 -18.32 20.07 -28.85
N ARG A 702 -17.59 21.01 -28.21
CA ARG A 702 -17.22 20.93 -26.79
C ARG A 702 -18.32 21.48 -25.90
N ALA A 703 -18.59 20.76 -24.82
CA ALA A 703 -19.31 21.31 -23.67
C ALA A 703 -18.45 22.32 -22.91
N ALA A 704 -19.10 23.37 -22.42
CA ALA A 704 -18.56 24.37 -21.51
C ALA A 704 -19.64 24.69 -20.48
N ASP A 705 -19.45 24.20 -19.26
CA ASP A 705 -20.40 24.41 -18.16
C ASP A 705 -20.26 25.83 -17.58
N TYR A 706 -21.40 26.49 -17.39
CA TYR A 706 -21.48 27.90 -16.98
C TYR A 706 -22.47 28.13 -15.81
N GLY A 707 -23.04 27.06 -15.26
CA GLY A 707 -23.90 27.11 -14.08
C GLY A 707 -23.21 26.72 -12.77
N VAL A 708 -23.96 26.08 -11.86
CA VAL A 708 -23.41 25.40 -10.69
C VAL A 708 -22.70 24.12 -11.17
N ILE A 709 -21.39 24.02 -10.88
CA ILE A 709 -20.48 23.01 -11.47
C ILE A 709 -19.65 22.25 -10.43
N VAL A 710 -19.97 22.36 -9.15
CA VAL A 710 -19.21 21.63 -8.11
C VAL A 710 -19.67 20.18 -8.05
N LEU A 711 -18.73 19.31 -8.39
CA LEU A 711 -18.79 17.85 -8.30
C LEU A 711 -17.52 17.42 -7.57
N SER A 712 -17.66 16.99 -6.32
CA SER A 712 -16.53 16.53 -5.49
C SER A 712 -16.01 15.16 -5.96
N ASP A 713 -14.74 14.87 -5.66
CA ASP A 713 -14.12 13.56 -5.94
C ASP A 713 -14.65 12.51 -4.94
N GLU A 714 -15.86 12.03 -5.21
CA GLU A 714 -16.72 11.33 -4.27
C GLU A 714 -17.38 10.10 -4.92
N PRO A 715 -17.46 8.93 -4.25
CA PRO A 715 -18.04 7.72 -4.84
C PRO A 715 -19.48 7.90 -5.36
N VAL A 716 -20.29 8.76 -4.74
CA VAL A 716 -21.64 9.07 -5.20
C VAL A 716 -21.64 9.78 -6.57
N VAL A 717 -20.66 10.65 -6.82
CA VAL A 717 -20.48 11.37 -8.08
C VAL A 717 -20.02 10.40 -9.17
N HIS A 718 -18.98 9.61 -8.88
CA HIS A 718 -18.43 8.61 -9.81
C HIS A 718 -19.48 7.58 -10.23
N ASN A 719 -20.23 7.03 -9.26
CA ASN A 719 -21.31 6.10 -9.54
C ASN A 719 -22.40 6.73 -10.40
N PHE A 720 -22.79 7.99 -10.13
CA PHE A 720 -23.85 8.65 -10.88
C PHE A 720 -23.46 9.03 -12.32
N LEU A 721 -22.23 9.51 -12.53
CA LEU A 721 -21.71 9.81 -13.87
C LEU A 721 -21.49 8.52 -14.68
N THR A 722 -20.99 7.46 -14.05
CA THR A 722 -20.82 6.13 -14.67
C THR A 722 -22.18 5.51 -15.03
N ARG A 723 -23.17 5.62 -14.15
CA ARG A 723 -24.58 5.21 -14.37
C ARG A 723 -25.22 5.91 -15.58
N LEU A 724 -24.77 7.13 -15.90
CA LEU A 724 -25.18 7.91 -17.08
C LEU A 724 -24.26 7.73 -18.30
N ASN A 725 -23.18 6.95 -18.19
CA ASN A 725 -22.12 6.82 -19.19
C ASN A 725 -21.52 8.19 -19.60
N ILE A 726 -21.34 9.08 -18.62
CA ILE A 726 -20.68 10.38 -18.77
C ILE A 726 -19.21 10.22 -18.36
N GLY A 727 -18.31 10.40 -19.31
CA GLY A 727 -16.88 10.44 -19.04
C GLY A 727 -16.50 11.72 -18.30
N TRP A 728 -15.72 11.58 -17.23
CA TRP A 728 -15.23 12.67 -16.38
C TRP A 728 -13.70 12.61 -16.28
N ALA A 729 -13.10 13.70 -15.81
CA ALA A 729 -11.69 13.78 -15.48
C ALA A 729 -11.50 14.76 -14.31
N PRO A 730 -10.54 14.53 -13.40
CA PRO A 730 -10.21 15.51 -12.38
C PRO A 730 -9.65 16.78 -13.04
N THR A 731 -10.20 17.94 -12.66
CA THR A 731 -9.63 19.25 -13.02
C THR A 731 -9.00 19.85 -11.79
N GLU A 732 -7.76 20.31 -11.90
CA GLU A 732 -7.16 21.13 -10.85
C GLU A 732 -7.90 22.47 -10.76
N LEU A 733 -8.16 22.93 -9.54
CA LEU A 733 -8.78 24.24 -9.28
C LEU A 733 -7.72 25.36 -9.26
N ASP A 734 -6.64 25.21 -10.02
CA ASP A 734 -5.43 26.01 -9.86
C ASP A 734 -5.63 27.49 -10.26
N GLY A 735 -4.97 28.36 -9.51
CA GLY A 735 -5.03 29.81 -9.62
C GLY A 735 -3.89 30.43 -10.43
N SER A 736 -3.12 29.65 -11.19
CA SER A 736 -2.11 30.21 -12.10
C SER A 736 -2.75 31.14 -13.14
N ASN A 737 -2.11 32.30 -13.36
CA ASN A 737 -2.65 33.42 -14.13
C ASN A 737 -4.04 33.91 -13.69
N ILE A 738 -4.13 34.42 -12.45
CA ILE A 738 -5.19 35.34 -12.03
C ILE A 738 -4.69 36.79 -12.14
N SER A 739 -5.56 37.73 -12.51
CA SER A 739 -5.30 39.17 -12.38
C SER A 739 -6.46 39.89 -11.72
N PHE A 740 -6.14 40.80 -10.80
CA PHE A 740 -7.12 41.49 -9.94
C PHE A 740 -7.52 42.83 -10.55
N PHE A 741 -8.82 43.04 -10.73
CA PHE A 741 -9.40 44.25 -11.31
C PHE A 741 -10.57 44.76 -10.45
N ASP A 742 -10.70 46.08 -10.38
CA ASP A 742 -11.95 46.73 -9.95
C ASP A 742 -12.87 46.80 -11.17
N PHE A 743 -13.93 46.00 -11.20
CA PHE A 743 -14.85 45.94 -12.34
C PHE A 743 -15.69 47.23 -12.50
N LYS A 744 -15.74 48.12 -11.50
CA LYS A 744 -16.47 49.39 -11.56
C LYS A 744 -15.66 50.55 -12.13
N THR A 745 -14.33 50.41 -12.18
CA THR A 745 -13.43 51.37 -12.85
C THR A 745 -12.61 50.74 -13.99
N GLY A 746 -12.72 49.42 -14.19
CA GLY A 746 -11.99 48.65 -15.20
C GLY A 746 -10.48 48.52 -14.95
N LYS A 747 -9.98 48.99 -13.79
CA LYS A 747 -8.54 49.19 -13.55
C LYS A 747 -7.89 48.02 -12.80
N PRO A 748 -6.62 47.67 -13.12
CA PRO A 748 -5.88 46.64 -12.40
C PRO A 748 -5.55 47.13 -10.98
N ASN A 749 -5.87 46.33 -9.98
CA ASN A 749 -5.64 46.63 -8.58
C ASN A 749 -4.23 46.14 -8.16
N GLN A 750 -3.20 46.83 -8.64
CA GLN A 750 -1.80 46.42 -8.48
C GLN A 750 -1.28 46.47 -7.04
N ASP A 751 -1.91 47.27 -6.17
CA ASP A 751 -1.57 47.39 -4.76
C ASP A 751 -2.17 46.24 -3.90
N TYR A 752 -3.05 45.41 -4.46
CA TYR A 752 -3.68 44.30 -3.75
C TYR A 752 -2.81 43.02 -3.81
N VAL A 753 -2.28 42.63 -2.65
CA VAL A 753 -1.67 41.32 -2.42
C VAL A 753 -2.69 40.41 -1.75
N GLN A 754 -3.01 39.28 -2.38
CA GLN A 754 -3.88 38.26 -1.77
C GLN A 754 -3.19 37.67 -0.52
N PRO A 755 -3.83 37.69 0.67
CA PRO A 755 -3.28 37.02 1.85
C PRO A 755 -3.30 35.49 1.65
N SER A 756 -2.27 34.80 2.14
CA SER A 756 -2.13 33.36 1.95
C SER A 756 -3.30 32.59 2.60
N PRO A 757 -4.03 31.73 1.85
CA PRO A 757 -5.01 30.83 2.43
C PRO A 757 -4.38 29.79 3.37
N ALA A 758 -3.11 29.42 3.15
CA ALA A 758 -2.46 28.29 3.82
C ALA A 758 -2.41 28.42 5.36
N ASP A 759 -2.26 29.63 5.89
CA ASP A 759 -2.27 29.85 7.35
C ASP A 759 -3.69 29.76 7.94
N ALA A 760 -4.72 30.05 7.14
CA ALA A 760 -6.11 30.13 7.57
C ALA A 760 -6.88 28.82 7.36
N ILE A 761 -6.52 28.00 6.35
CA ILE A 761 -7.13 26.69 6.10
C ILE A 761 -7.13 25.80 7.36
N PRO A 762 -6.00 25.59 8.09
CA PRO A 762 -6.01 24.78 9.31
C PRO A 762 -6.84 25.40 10.44
N ARG A 763 -6.95 26.74 10.51
CA ARG A 763 -7.78 27.41 11.53
C ARG A 763 -9.28 27.23 11.26
N TYR A 764 -9.68 27.28 10.00
CA TYR A 764 -11.06 27.00 9.58
C TYR A 764 -11.40 25.51 9.67
N TRP A 765 -10.49 24.60 9.30
CA TRP A 765 -10.68 23.15 9.46
C TRP A 765 -10.89 22.76 10.94
N ASN A 766 -10.08 23.33 11.85
CA ASN A 766 -10.28 23.18 13.30
C ASN A 766 -11.56 23.87 13.85
N LEU A 767 -12.19 24.76 13.08
CA LEU A 767 -13.51 25.32 13.41
C LEU A 767 -14.63 24.37 12.97
N LEU A 768 -14.53 23.82 11.75
CA LEU A 768 -15.48 22.82 11.22
C LEU A 768 -15.48 21.52 12.04
N LEU A 769 -14.30 21.05 12.49
CA LEU A 769 -14.16 19.85 13.33
C LEU A 769 -14.89 19.93 14.69
N LYS A 770 -15.33 21.12 15.14
CA LYS A 770 -16.23 21.26 16.31
C LYS A 770 -17.67 20.85 16.01
N TYR A 771 -18.07 20.90 14.75
CA TYR A 771 -19.46 20.81 14.28
C TYR A 771 -19.61 19.75 13.18
N PRO A 772 -19.21 18.48 13.44
CA PRO A 772 -19.12 17.44 12.40
C PRO A 772 -20.48 17.12 11.75
N TYR A 773 -21.60 17.39 12.43
CA TYR A 773 -22.95 17.26 11.87
C TYR A 773 -23.18 18.14 10.62
N LEU A 774 -22.41 19.23 10.43
CA LEU A 774 -22.44 20.07 9.23
C LEU A 774 -21.74 19.45 8.01
N ALA A 775 -20.96 18.37 8.18
CA ALA A 775 -20.23 17.72 7.11
C ALA A 775 -20.99 16.53 6.51
N ASP A 776 -21.64 15.72 7.37
CA ASP A 776 -22.26 14.45 6.96
C ASP A 776 -23.79 14.55 6.82
N ASP A 777 -24.45 15.33 7.70
CA ASP A 777 -25.91 15.27 7.86
C ASP A 777 -26.71 16.39 7.18
N GLY A 778 -26.06 17.49 6.77
CA GLY A 778 -26.69 18.70 6.25
C GLY A 778 -26.87 19.76 7.35
N ILE A 779 -27.92 20.58 7.28
CA ILE A 779 -28.18 21.69 8.24
C ILE A 779 -28.80 21.18 9.56
N VAL A 780 -28.38 20.00 10.04
CA VAL A 780 -28.94 19.36 11.24
C VAL A 780 -28.32 19.96 12.49
N LEU A 781 -28.84 21.12 12.91
CA LEU A 781 -28.35 21.89 14.06
C LEU A 781 -28.88 21.34 15.40
N PRO A 782 -28.04 21.23 16.45
CA PRO A 782 -28.49 20.87 17.79
C PRO A 782 -29.25 22.01 18.48
N ASP A 783 -30.05 21.69 19.49
CA ASP A 783 -30.82 22.66 20.31
C ASP A 783 -30.25 22.71 21.75
N PRO A 784 -29.82 23.89 22.26
CA PRO A 784 -29.77 25.18 21.58
C PRO A 784 -28.64 25.27 20.54
N VAL A 785 -28.91 25.98 19.45
CA VAL A 785 -27.91 26.20 18.38
C VAL A 785 -26.71 26.98 18.95
N PRO A 786 -25.45 26.52 18.76
CA PRO A 786 -24.26 27.17 19.28
C PRO A 786 -24.14 28.63 18.83
N ASP A 787 -23.85 29.55 19.76
CA ASP A 787 -23.71 30.97 19.44
C ASP A 787 -22.62 31.26 18.40
N GLU A 788 -21.58 30.42 18.29
CA GLU A 788 -20.54 30.57 17.26
C GLU A 788 -21.04 30.32 15.83
N LEU A 789 -22.20 29.68 15.66
CA LEU A 789 -22.90 29.48 14.37
C LEU A 789 -24.00 30.53 14.11
N LEU A 790 -24.22 31.45 15.06
CA LEU A 790 -25.23 32.50 15.02
C LEU A 790 -24.63 33.92 14.97
N CYS A 791 -23.29 34.01 14.89
CA CYS A 791 -22.56 35.26 14.58
C CYS A 791 -22.60 35.56 13.08
N ASP A 792 -22.50 36.85 12.74
CA ASP A 792 -22.22 37.30 11.38
C ASP A 792 -20.86 36.73 10.91
N PHE A 793 -20.77 36.31 9.66
CA PHE A 793 -19.55 35.72 9.09
C PHE A 793 -18.34 36.68 9.09
N GLY A 794 -18.55 38.00 9.15
CA GLY A 794 -17.50 38.97 9.44
C GLY A 794 -16.88 38.79 10.84
N GLU A 795 -17.70 38.59 11.88
CA GLU A 795 -17.24 38.41 13.27
C GLU A 795 -16.46 37.09 13.44
N ILE A 796 -17.07 35.98 13.01
CA ILE A 796 -16.45 35.01 12.10
C ILE A 796 -14.93 35.07 11.87
N ILE A 797 -14.62 35.78 10.78
CA ILE A 797 -13.30 35.96 10.20
C ILE A 797 -12.36 36.71 11.15
N GLU A 798 -12.84 37.70 11.90
CA GLU A 798 -12.01 38.40 12.91
C GLU A 798 -11.66 37.49 14.09
N LYS A 799 -12.64 36.82 14.68
CA LYS A 799 -12.53 36.02 15.92
C LYS A 799 -11.53 34.86 15.82
N TYR A 800 -11.41 34.23 14.64
CA TYR A 800 -10.48 33.13 14.41
C TYR A 800 -9.33 33.47 13.43
N ASN A 801 -9.18 34.74 13.06
CA ASN A 801 -8.16 35.21 12.12
C ASN A 801 -8.16 34.42 10.80
N LEU A 802 -9.31 34.39 10.12
CA LEU A 802 -9.55 33.65 8.87
C LEU A 802 -9.48 34.55 7.63
N SER A 803 -8.88 35.74 7.74
CA SER A 803 -8.89 36.78 6.70
C SER A 803 -8.37 36.31 5.33
N GLY A 804 -7.39 35.38 5.30
CA GLY A 804 -6.89 34.74 4.08
C GLY A 804 -7.88 33.81 3.35
N LEU A 805 -9.01 33.45 3.96
CA LEU A 805 -10.08 32.68 3.31
C LEU A 805 -11.24 33.55 2.81
N SER A 806 -11.36 34.81 3.24
CA SER A 806 -12.45 35.72 2.81
C SER A 806 -12.64 35.77 1.29
N ARG A 807 -11.52 35.83 0.54
CA ARG A 807 -11.51 35.77 -0.94
C ARG A 807 -11.97 34.41 -1.48
N VAL A 808 -11.60 33.31 -0.84
CA VAL A 808 -11.98 31.95 -1.25
C VAL A 808 -13.50 31.80 -1.12
N PHE A 809 -14.08 32.23 0.00
CA PHE A 809 -15.53 32.24 0.17
C PHE A 809 -16.25 33.19 -0.81
N PHE A 810 -15.67 34.34 -1.16
CA PHE A 810 -16.26 35.22 -2.18
C PHE A 810 -16.16 34.66 -3.62
N GLN A 811 -15.16 33.83 -3.91
CA GLN A 811 -14.98 33.19 -5.23
C GLN A 811 -15.85 31.94 -5.43
N TRP A 812 -16.12 31.20 -4.35
CA TRP A 812 -16.83 29.91 -4.40
C TRP A 812 -18.25 30.00 -3.85
N GLY A 813 -18.49 30.82 -2.82
CA GLY A 813 -19.82 31.26 -2.38
C GLY A 813 -20.39 32.34 -3.31
N GLN A 814 -20.62 31.97 -4.56
CA GLN A 814 -21.23 32.83 -5.58
C GLN A 814 -22.74 32.85 -5.38
N GLY A 815 -23.36 34.04 -5.41
CA GLY A 815 -24.80 34.21 -5.16
C GLY A 815 -25.12 34.68 -3.74
N PHE A 816 -24.25 34.39 -2.77
CA PHE A 816 -24.44 34.59 -1.33
C PHE A 816 -24.61 36.05 -0.87
N GLY A 817 -24.57 37.04 -1.76
CA GLY A 817 -24.84 38.42 -1.37
C GLY A 817 -23.65 39.12 -0.69
N ASP A 818 -23.92 39.91 0.34
CA ASP A 818 -22.89 40.55 1.19
C ASP A 818 -22.44 39.54 2.23
N ILE A 819 -21.49 38.67 1.84
CA ILE A 819 -21.10 37.48 2.59
C ILE A 819 -20.64 37.74 4.03
N LEU A 820 -20.37 39.01 4.40
CA LEU A 820 -19.89 39.39 5.73
C LEU A 820 -21.03 39.66 6.74
N LYS A 821 -22.27 39.83 6.25
CA LYS A 821 -23.49 39.99 7.07
C LYS A 821 -24.41 38.78 7.05
N LEU A 822 -23.91 37.64 6.60
CA LEU A 822 -24.66 36.39 6.63
C LEU A 822 -24.39 35.64 7.93
N PRO A 823 -25.37 34.91 8.49
CA PRO A 823 -25.07 33.65 9.15
C PRO A 823 -24.47 32.68 8.11
N ALA A 824 -23.65 31.71 8.52
CA ALA A 824 -22.71 31.01 7.63
C ALA A 824 -23.32 29.96 6.65
N LEU A 825 -24.44 30.25 5.95
CA LEU A 825 -25.25 29.28 5.18
C LEU A 825 -26.32 29.90 4.24
N ALA A 826 -26.52 29.36 3.00
CA ALA A 826 -27.80 29.31 2.22
C ALA A 826 -27.64 28.65 0.80
N VAL A 827 -28.69 28.64 -0.10
CA VAL A 827 -28.79 27.80 -1.36
C VAL A 827 -29.16 28.45 -2.78
N VAL A 828 -30.16 28.38 -3.72
CA VAL A 828 -31.40 27.70 -4.24
C VAL A 828 -31.69 28.11 -5.78
N SER A 829 -32.79 27.65 -6.48
CA SER A 829 -33.58 28.22 -7.68
C SER A 829 -33.16 28.18 -9.20
N THR A 830 -34.01 27.92 -10.27
CA THR A 830 -35.38 28.51 -10.61
C THR A 830 -36.52 27.70 -11.39
N PRO A 831 -36.74 27.72 -12.75
CA PRO A 831 -38.08 27.96 -13.43
C PRO A 831 -38.59 26.89 -14.48
N SER A 832 -39.82 26.80 -15.08
CA SER A 832 -41.14 27.51 -15.03
C SER A 832 -42.53 26.74 -15.22
N GLY A 833 -42.70 25.61 -15.97
CA GLY A 833 -43.98 25.02 -16.51
C GLY A 833 -44.91 24.03 -15.70
N LYS A 834 -45.99 23.46 -16.31
CA LYS A 834 -47.11 22.65 -15.64
C LYS A 834 -47.84 21.51 -16.44
N VAL A 835 -48.20 20.37 -15.79
CA VAL A 835 -49.00 19.20 -16.27
C VAL A 835 -49.81 18.53 -15.12
N ILE A 836 -50.82 17.65 -15.36
CA ILE A 836 -51.55 16.85 -14.33
C ILE A 836 -51.00 15.42 -14.18
N ILE A 837 -50.67 14.99 -12.96
CA ILE A 837 -50.13 13.66 -12.61
C ILE A 837 -50.82 13.11 -11.35
N ARG A 838 -50.87 11.79 -11.17
CA ARG A 838 -51.23 11.08 -9.93
C ARG A 838 -50.06 10.22 -9.45
N ALA A 839 -49.70 10.34 -8.17
CA ALA A 839 -48.66 9.54 -7.53
C ALA A 839 -49.08 9.09 -6.12
N LYS A 840 -48.38 8.10 -5.55
CA LYS A 840 -48.54 7.67 -4.15
C LYS A 840 -47.81 8.62 -3.18
N LYS A 841 -46.63 9.11 -3.59
CA LYS A 841 -45.78 10.07 -2.86
C LYS A 841 -45.39 11.23 -3.78
N ILE A 842 -45.10 12.37 -3.18
CA ILE A 842 -44.52 13.54 -3.88
C ILE A 842 -43.12 13.79 -3.32
N LEU A 843 -42.14 13.99 -4.18
CA LEU A 843 -40.80 14.46 -3.83
C LEU A 843 -40.62 15.86 -4.43
N MET A 844 -40.61 16.87 -3.56
CA MET A 844 -40.35 18.25 -3.95
C MET A 844 -38.83 18.48 -3.98
N THR A 845 -38.30 18.89 -5.13
CA THR A 845 -36.89 19.33 -5.28
C THR A 845 -36.80 20.79 -5.77
N ILE A 846 -37.92 21.53 -5.69
CA ILE A 846 -38.03 22.94 -6.06
C ILE A 846 -37.89 23.86 -4.83
N PRO A 847 -37.55 25.16 -5.02
CA PRO A 847 -37.55 26.17 -3.98
C PRO A 847 -38.89 26.24 -3.22
N PRO A 848 -38.91 26.13 -1.88
CA PRO A 848 -40.14 26.15 -1.09
C PRO A 848 -40.63 27.58 -0.80
N LEU A 849 -40.93 28.35 -1.86
CA LEU A 849 -41.37 29.74 -1.74
C LEU A 849 -42.89 29.90 -1.92
N LEU A 850 -43.49 30.76 -1.08
CA LEU A 850 -44.93 31.06 -1.08
C LEU A 850 -45.31 32.12 -2.12
N ASN A 851 -45.06 31.82 -3.40
CA ASN A 851 -45.54 32.63 -4.52
C ASN A 851 -46.19 31.76 -5.61
N ASP A 852 -46.83 32.40 -6.58
CA ASP A 852 -47.66 31.77 -7.61
C ASP A 852 -46.87 30.97 -8.66
N ASN A 853 -45.53 31.15 -8.68
CA ASN A 853 -44.60 30.40 -9.53
C ASN A 853 -44.08 29.13 -8.83
N TYR A 854 -44.05 29.09 -7.49
CA TYR A 854 -43.56 27.95 -6.69
C TYR A 854 -44.67 27.20 -5.95
N LEU A 855 -44.88 27.45 -4.65
CA LEU A 855 -45.73 26.60 -3.81
C LEU A 855 -47.21 26.98 -3.79
N ASN A 856 -47.62 28.23 -4.04
CA ASN A 856 -49.05 28.58 -3.99
C ASN A 856 -49.94 27.69 -4.90
N PRO A 857 -49.52 27.26 -6.11
CA PRO A 857 -50.23 26.26 -6.92
C PRO A 857 -50.47 24.90 -6.25
N PHE A 858 -49.64 24.50 -5.28
CA PHE A 858 -49.75 23.25 -4.53
C PHE A 858 -50.58 23.38 -3.23
N GLN A 859 -50.99 24.60 -2.87
CA GLN A 859 -51.84 24.90 -1.69
C GLN A 859 -51.24 24.42 -0.35
N PRO A 860 -50.01 24.84 0.01
CA PRO A 860 -49.38 24.50 1.29
C PRO A 860 -50.27 24.90 2.46
N ASN A 861 -50.33 24.05 3.49
CA ASN A 861 -51.18 24.27 4.65
C ASN A 861 -50.59 25.34 5.60
N SER A 862 -51.28 25.64 6.71
CA SER A 862 -50.86 26.68 7.66
C SER A 862 -49.53 26.40 8.35
N HIS A 863 -49.15 25.13 8.55
CA HIS A 863 -47.86 24.76 9.15
C HIS A 863 -46.71 24.97 8.17
N GLU A 864 -46.81 24.38 6.97
CA GLU A 864 -45.89 24.59 5.85
C GLU A 864 -45.72 26.08 5.55
N SER A 865 -46.82 26.82 5.41
CA SER A 865 -46.81 28.26 5.16
C SER A 865 -46.18 29.08 6.30
N SER A 866 -46.26 28.62 7.55
CA SER A 866 -45.61 29.30 8.68
C SER A 866 -44.09 29.14 8.71
N LEU A 867 -43.56 28.07 8.08
CA LEU A 867 -42.12 27.87 7.89
C LEU A 867 -41.67 28.60 6.61
N PHE A 868 -42.30 28.30 5.47
CA PHE A 868 -41.90 28.79 4.15
C PHE A 868 -42.01 30.31 3.96
N SER A 869 -42.77 31.01 4.82
CA SER A 869 -42.82 32.49 4.85
C SER A 869 -41.62 33.15 5.53
N GLN A 870 -40.72 32.40 6.16
CA GLN A 870 -39.54 32.93 6.85
C GLN A 870 -38.29 32.98 5.96
N PHE A 871 -38.34 32.42 4.75
CA PHE A 871 -37.21 32.40 3.81
C PHE A 871 -37.01 33.75 3.09
N SER A 872 -35.76 34.21 3.05
CA SER A 872 -35.26 35.32 2.22
C SER A 872 -34.30 34.79 1.14
N HIS A 873 -34.05 35.57 0.08
CA HIS A 873 -33.17 35.17 -1.03
C HIS A 873 -32.35 36.34 -1.57
N PHE A 874 -31.35 36.02 -2.38
CA PHE A 874 -30.60 36.91 -3.25
C PHE A 874 -30.88 36.56 -4.72
N ASN A 875 -30.29 37.31 -5.64
CA ASN A 875 -30.49 37.09 -7.07
C ASN A 875 -29.15 36.80 -7.76
N LEU A 876 -29.08 35.74 -8.57
CA LEU A 876 -27.91 35.32 -9.33
C LEU A 876 -28.28 35.11 -10.81
N TRP A 877 -27.45 35.63 -11.70
CA TRP A 877 -27.48 35.33 -13.13
C TRP A 877 -26.12 34.79 -13.56
N VAL A 878 -26.12 33.85 -14.49
CA VAL A 878 -24.89 33.29 -15.09
C VAL A 878 -24.92 33.46 -16.60
N ALA A 879 -23.74 33.62 -17.21
CA ALA A 879 -23.63 33.79 -18.65
C ALA A 879 -22.32 33.22 -19.22
N ALA A 880 -22.41 32.72 -20.45
CA ALA A 880 -21.26 32.37 -21.29
C ALA A 880 -21.03 33.47 -22.33
N ILE A 881 -19.82 34.02 -22.36
CA ILE A 881 -19.42 35.20 -23.14
C ILE A 881 -18.31 34.82 -24.12
N LYS A 882 -18.38 35.33 -25.35
CA LYS A 882 -17.37 35.16 -26.39
C LYS A 882 -16.70 36.50 -26.67
N ASP A 883 -15.44 36.63 -26.26
CA ASP A 883 -14.66 37.87 -26.36
C ASP A 883 -13.18 37.61 -26.68
N SER A 884 -12.83 37.55 -27.96
CA SER A 884 -11.44 37.34 -28.40
C SER A 884 -10.48 38.50 -28.10
N SER A 885 -10.90 39.55 -27.40
CA SER A 885 -10.02 40.66 -26.94
C SER A 885 -9.44 40.44 -25.55
N LEU A 886 -10.11 39.64 -24.69
CA LEU A 886 -9.65 39.41 -23.33
C LEU A 886 -8.43 38.48 -23.30
N PRO A 887 -7.49 38.71 -22.36
CA PRO A 887 -6.39 37.79 -22.12
C PRO A 887 -6.91 36.39 -21.70
N PRO A 888 -6.19 35.30 -22.06
CA PRO A 888 -6.51 33.95 -21.62
C PRO A 888 -6.06 33.71 -20.18
N ILE A 889 -6.64 34.48 -19.24
CA ILE A 889 -6.37 34.45 -17.80
C ILE A 889 -7.70 34.58 -17.04
N ASN A 890 -7.72 34.24 -15.75
CA ASN A 890 -8.92 34.39 -14.92
C ASN A 890 -8.98 35.81 -14.31
N LEU A 891 -10.12 36.49 -14.50
CA LEU A 891 -10.37 37.84 -13.99
C LEU A 891 -11.32 37.78 -12.79
N GLN A 892 -10.96 38.43 -11.69
CA GLN A 892 -11.77 38.44 -10.46
C GLN A 892 -11.98 39.87 -9.95
N ASN A 893 -13.21 40.17 -9.53
CA ASN A 893 -13.59 41.49 -9.03
C ASN A 893 -13.02 41.75 -7.62
N VAL A 894 -12.45 42.93 -7.40
CA VAL A 894 -11.87 43.36 -6.11
C VAL A 894 -12.10 44.84 -5.88
N SER A 895 -12.71 45.21 -4.75
CA SER A 895 -12.86 46.62 -4.37
C SER A 895 -11.50 47.27 -4.07
N PRO A 896 -11.24 48.51 -4.49
CA PRO A 896 -9.96 49.17 -4.26
C PRO A 896 -9.79 49.62 -2.79
N GLY A 897 -8.73 49.12 -2.15
CA GLY A 897 -8.21 49.59 -0.86
C GLY A 897 -8.84 48.97 0.40
N ILE A 898 -7.98 48.63 1.37
CA ILE A 898 -8.31 48.00 2.67
C ILE A 898 -9.37 48.79 3.48
N ASN A 899 -9.49 50.09 3.26
CA ASN A 899 -10.34 50.99 4.05
C ASN A 899 -11.69 51.33 3.37
N SER A 900 -12.01 50.80 2.18
CA SER A 900 -13.25 51.13 1.44
C SER A 900 -14.38 50.12 1.67
N THR A 901 -14.01 48.84 1.84
CA THR A 901 -14.90 47.68 2.02
C THR A 901 -14.17 46.66 2.89
N LEU A 902 -14.88 46.00 3.80
CA LEU A 902 -14.28 44.99 4.67
C LEU A 902 -13.78 43.80 3.81
N TYR A 903 -12.53 43.41 4.03
CA TYR A 903 -11.78 42.43 3.22
C TYR A 903 -11.71 42.69 1.70
N SER A 904 -11.93 43.93 1.24
CA SER A 904 -11.86 44.34 -0.17
C SER A 904 -12.86 43.62 -1.11
N LEU A 905 -13.97 43.10 -0.59
CA LEU A 905 -14.99 42.40 -1.38
C LEU A 905 -15.80 43.36 -2.27
N ALA A 906 -16.29 42.89 -3.43
CA ALA A 906 -17.07 43.72 -4.34
C ALA A 906 -18.48 43.98 -3.80
N LYS A 907 -18.93 45.24 -3.86
CA LYS A 907 -20.28 45.62 -3.40
C LYS A 907 -21.32 45.36 -4.48
N LEU A 908 -22.20 44.39 -4.26
CA LEU A 908 -23.31 44.06 -5.15
C LEU A 908 -24.36 45.20 -5.29
N PRO A 909 -25.15 45.25 -6.38
CA PRO A 909 -25.11 44.36 -7.54
C PRO A 909 -23.85 44.54 -8.39
N ASP A 910 -23.25 43.42 -8.79
CA ASP A 910 -22.00 43.36 -9.58
C ASP A 910 -21.70 41.94 -10.12
N ALA A 911 -20.75 41.82 -11.04
CA ALA A 911 -20.18 40.52 -11.45
C ALA A 911 -19.09 40.04 -10.47
N TYR A 912 -19.07 38.75 -10.15
CA TYR A 912 -18.06 38.15 -9.26
C TYR A 912 -16.72 37.92 -9.98
N TYR A 913 -16.75 37.41 -11.22
CA TYR A 913 -15.56 37.03 -12.00
C TYR A 913 -15.86 36.88 -13.50
N PHE A 914 -14.81 36.77 -14.32
CA PHE A 914 -14.84 36.15 -15.65
C PHE A 914 -13.78 35.04 -15.71
N ARG A 915 -14.21 33.80 -15.91
CA ARG A 915 -13.37 32.58 -15.82
C ARG A 915 -13.27 31.92 -17.19
N LEU A 916 -12.09 31.41 -17.54
CA LEU A 916 -11.90 30.64 -18.78
C LEU A 916 -12.74 29.36 -18.76
N THR A 917 -13.19 28.91 -19.94
CA THR A 917 -13.82 27.59 -20.12
C THR A 917 -12.98 26.70 -21.06
N PRO A 918 -13.25 25.38 -21.15
CA PRO A 918 -12.61 24.49 -22.11
C PRO A 918 -12.91 24.79 -23.60
N ALA A 919 -13.86 25.68 -23.88
CA ALA A 919 -14.17 26.20 -25.20
C ALA A 919 -13.28 27.44 -25.52
N PRO A 920 -12.41 27.39 -26.54
CA PRO A 920 -11.48 28.48 -26.81
C PRO A 920 -12.18 29.82 -27.11
N GLY A 921 -11.83 30.85 -26.35
CA GLY A 921 -12.46 32.17 -26.48
C GLY A 921 -13.88 32.25 -25.93
N VAL A 922 -14.25 31.38 -24.97
CA VAL A 922 -15.49 31.49 -24.19
C VAL A 922 -15.17 31.58 -22.70
N TRP A 923 -15.76 32.58 -22.04
CA TRP A 923 -15.64 32.86 -20.60
C TRP A 923 -16.99 32.65 -19.91
N ALA A 924 -16.97 32.08 -18.71
CA ALA A 924 -18.13 32.03 -17.82
C ALA A 924 -18.09 33.21 -16.83
N THR A 925 -19.25 33.82 -16.56
CA THR A 925 -19.42 34.85 -15.51
C THR A 925 -20.65 34.57 -14.66
N ALA A 926 -20.63 35.14 -13.46
CA ALA A 926 -21.71 35.13 -12.48
C ALA A 926 -21.95 36.57 -11.99
N PHE A 927 -23.20 37.02 -11.94
CA PHE A 927 -23.61 38.36 -11.52
C PHE A 927 -24.64 38.27 -10.38
N GLY A 928 -24.37 38.93 -9.25
CA GLY A 928 -25.21 38.88 -8.05
C GLY A 928 -25.97 40.19 -7.76
N SER A 929 -27.10 40.11 -7.07
CA SER A 929 -27.82 41.25 -6.48
C SER A 929 -28.45 40.89 -5.13
N LEU A 930 -28.61 41.91 -4.28
CA LEU A 930 -29.08 41.83 -2.89
C LEU A 930 -30.51 42.36 -2.68
N ASN A 931 -31.10 42.99 -3.69
CA ASN A 931 -32.42 43.63 -3.57
C ASN A 931 -33.50 42.77 -4.24
N ASP A 932 -34.71 42.76 -3.69
CA ASP A 932 -35.95 42.27 -4.33
C ASP A 932 -36.40 43.14 -5.53
N GLU A 933 -35.64 44.16 -5.91
CA GLU A 933 -35.90 44.96 -7.10
C GLU A 933 -35.59 44.11 -8.35
N GLU A 934 -36.63 43.77 -9.12
CA GLU A 934 -36.50 42.97 -10.35
C GLU A 934 -35.57 43.63 -11.37
N HIS A 935 -34.29 43.21 -11.37
CA HIS A 935 -33.37 43.54 -12.43
C HIS A 935 -33.80 42.78 -13.70
N THR A 936 -34.26 43.52 -14.71
CA THR A 936 -34.58 42.92 -16.01
C THR A 936 -33.31 42.30 -16.61
N GLU A 937 -33.45 41.18 -17.31
CA GLU A 937 -32.28 40.48 -17.87
C GLU A 937 -31.44 41.39 -18.78
N ASP A 938 -32.08 42.30 -19.52
CA ASP A 938 -31.41 43.26 -20.40
C ASP A 938 -30.57 44.29 -19.62
N ALA A 939 -30.99 44.66 -18.40
CA ALA A 939 -30.18 45.50 -17.50
C ALA A 939 -28.98 44.72 -16.94
N VAL A 940 -29.14 43.44 -16.61
CA VAL A 940 -28.03 42.58 -16.15
C VAL A 940 -27.03 42.33 -17.28
N LYS A 941 -27.50 41.95 -18.48
CA LYS A 941 -26.71 41.79 -19.70
C LYS A 941 -25.99 43.10 -20.07
N GLY A 942 -26.68 44.24 -19.98
CA GLY A 942 -26.09 45.56 -20.19
C GLY A 942 -24.99 45.91 -19.20
N ASN A 943 -25.15 45.57 -17.91
CA ASN A 943 -24.12 45.76 -16.90
C ASN A 943 -22.90 44.86 -17.16
N ILE A 944 -23.11 43.58 -17.51
CA ILE A 944 -22.03 42.64 -17.86
C ILE A 944 -21.24 43.14 -19.08
N LEU A 945 -21.93 43.56 -20.15
CA LEU A 945 -21.29 44.13 -21.35
C LEU A 945 -20.55 45.45 -21.05
N LYS A 946 -21.09 46.29 -20.15
CA LYS A 946 -20.40 47.50 -19.70
C LYS A 946 -19.12 47.17 -18.94
N ILE A 947 -19.15 46.20 -18.01
CA ILE A 947 -17.96 45.77 -17.26
C ILE A 947 -16.88 45.25 -18.24
N LEU A 948 -17.27 44.47 -19.25
CA LEU A 948 -16.35 44.00 -20.30
C LEU A 948 -15.74 45.17 -21.10
N ALA A 949 -16.54 46.18 -21.45
CA ALA A 949 -16.04 47.39 -22.12
C ALA A 949 -15.08 48.21 -21.22
N ASP A 950 -15.44 48.42 -19.96
CA ASP A 950 -14.62 49.14 -18.98
C ASP A 950 -13.27 48.42 -18.75
N LEU A 951 -13.28 47.07 -18.69
CA LEU A 951 -12.09 46.21 -18.59
C LEU A 951 -11.20 46.26 -19.85
N ARG A 952 -11.81 46.26 -21.05
CA ARG A 952 -11.08 46.42 -22.33
C ARG A 952 -10.34 47.76 -22.38
N GLU A 953 -11.02 48.86 -22.07
CA GLU A 953 -10.46 50.22 -22.14
C GLU A 953 -9.45 50.50 -21.02
N ASN A 954 -9.81 50.27 -19.76
CA ASN A 954 -8.99 50.67 -18.60
C ASN A 954 -7.96 49.61 -18.20
N GLY A 955 -8.14 48.35 -18.60
CA GLY A 955 -7.22 47.25 -18.28
C GLY A 955 -6.01 47.13 -19.20
N GLY A 956 -5.95 47.93 -20.27
CA GLY A 956 -4.85 47.90 -21.25
C GLY A 956 -4.96 46.77 -22.29
N TYR A 957 -6.15 46.18 -22.46
CA TYR A 957 -6.43 45.12 -23.44
C TYR A 957 -7.03 45.64 -24.75
N ALA A 958 -7.26 46.95 -24.85
CA ALA A 958 -7.64 47.63 -26.08
C ALA A 958 -6.52 47.54 -27.13
N ASN A 959 -6.68 46.66 -28.12
CA ASN A 959 -5.85 46.63 -29.32
C ASN A 959 -6.11 47.88 -30.18
N ASP A 960 -5.06 48.42 -30.78
CA ASP A 960 -5.06 49.66 -31.59
C ASP A 960 -5.69 49.46 -33.00
N SER A 961 -6.68 48.58 -33.11
CA SER A 961 -7.32 48.14 -34.36
C SER A 961 -8.84 48.09 -34.24
N SER A 962 -9.52 48.88 -35.07
CA SER A 962 -10.99 49.02 -35.12
C SER A 962 -11.71 47.84 -35.80
N SER A 963 -11.24 46.61 -35.55
CA SER A 963 -11.73 45.38 -36.19
C SER A 963 -11.71 44.16 -35.26
N VAL A 964 -11.78 44.36 -33.95
CA VAL A 964 -11.94 43.28 -32.96
C VAL A 964 -13.44 43.08 -32.69
N PRO A 965 -13.96 41.85 -32.59
CA PRO A 965 -15.36 41.60 -32.27
C PRO A 965 -15.81 42.28 -30.97
N GLU A 966 -17.04 42.78 -30.97
CA GLU A 966 -17.74 43.20 -29.75
C GLU A 966 -18.03 41.95 -28.88
N ALA A 967 -18.08 42.11 -27.56
CA ALA A 967 -18.27 40.98 -26.66
C ALA A 967 -19.69 40.41 -26.78
N GLU A 968 -19.82 39.14 -27.13
CA GLU A 968 -21.12 38.49 -27.36
C GLU A 968 -21.50 37.63 -26.15
N ILE A 969 -22.65 37.91 -25.52
CA ILE A 969 -23.26 36.97 -24.56
C ILE A 969 -23.92 35.88 -25.39
N VAL A 970 -23.29 34.71 -25.43
CA VAL A 970 -23.72 33.56 -26.24
C VAL A 970 -24.82 32.78 -25.54
N GLU A 971 -24.73 32.66 -24.21
CA GLU A 971 -25.77 32.08 -23.37
C GLU A 971 -25.95 32.86 -22.07
N PHE A 972 -27.18 32.85 -21.54
CA PHE A 972 -27.56 33.55 -20.31
C PHE A 972 -28.65 32.77 -19.57
N ARG A 973 -28.51 32.57 -18.26
CA ARG A 973 -29.53 31.95 -17.41
C ARG A 973 -29.73 32.77 -16.13
N ASN A 974 -30.99 32.91 -15.74
CA ASN A 974 -31.39 33.43 -14.45
C ASN A 974 -31.49 32.28 -13.45
N HIS A 975 -30.69 32.31 -12.39
CA HIS A 975 -30.69 31.34 -11.27
C HIS A 975 -31.31 31.95 -10.00
N SER A 976 -32.12 33.01 -10.12
CA SER A 976 -32.74 33.73 -9.00
C SER A 976 -34.17 33.27 -8.75
N PRO A 977 -34.67 33.10 -7.51
CA PRO A 977 -34.09 33.34 -6.16
C PRO A 977 -32.96 32.42 -5.67
N TYR A 978 -31.72 32.89 -5.74
CA TYR A 978 -30.55 32.18 -5.22
C TYR A 978 -30.36 32.45 -3.72
N GLU A 979 -29.73 31.55 -2.99
CA GLU A 979 -29.47 31.61 -1.54
C GLU A 979 -30.70 31.76 -0.60
N LEU A 980 -31.54 30.71 -0.45
CA LEU A 980 -32.57 30.71 0.61
C LEU A 980 -31.95 30.70 2.02
N THR A 981 -32.04 31.86 2.66
CA THR A 981 -31.62 32.19 4.03
C THR A 981 -32.84 32.27 4.96
N VAL A 982 -32.63 32.20 6.27
CA VAL A 982 -33.60 32.69 7.26
C VAL A 982 -32.90 33.56 8.32
N PRO A 983 -33.59 34.51 8.98
CA PRO A 983 -32.99 35.33 10.03
C PRO A 983 -32.43 34.51 11.21
N VAL A 984 -31.38 35.02 11.86
CA VAL A 984 -30.70 34.38 12.99
C VAL A 984 -31.67 34.03 14.13
N GLU A 985 -32.68 34.86 14.39
CA GLU A 985 -33.73 34.61 15.39
C GLU A 985 -34.71 33.49 15.00
N ALA A 986 -34.78 33.08 13.74
CA ALA A 986 -35.52 31.91 13.29
C ALA A 986 -34.66 30.65 13.51
N ILE A 987 -33.39 30.68 13.10
CA ILE A 987 -32.41 29.60 13.35
C ILE A 987 -32.36 29.26 14.84
N ARG A 988 -32.20 30.28 15.70
CA ARG A 988 -32.14 30.16 17.17
C ARG A 988 -33.42 29.58 17.82
N LYS A 989 -34.56 29.58 17.12
CA LYS A 989 -35.82 28.95 17.60
C LYS A 989 -35.97 27.49 17.14
N GLY A 990 -35.03 26.98 16.33
CA GLY A 990 -35.06 25.63 15.79
C GLY A 990 -35.68 25.51 14.40
N PHE A 991 -35.74 26.59 13.61
CA PHE A 991 -36.36 26.59 12.27
C PHE A 991 -36.01 25.36 11.41
N TYR A 992 -34.72 24.98 11.35
CA TYR A 992 -34.30 23.84 10.54
C TYR A 992 -34.78 22.48 11.08
N ARG A 993 -34.89 22.29 12.40
CA ARG A 993 -35.54 21.09 12.97
C ARG A 993 -36.98 21.02 12.49
N ASP A 994 -37.73 22.10 12.68
CA ASP A 994 -39.15 22.17 12.32
C ASP A 994 -39.35 22.02 10.78
N LEU A 995 -38.35 22.39 9.97
CA LEU A 995 -38.29 22.17 8.52
C LEU A 995 -37.98 20.70 8.13
N TYR A 996 -37.12 20.00 8.88
CA TYR A 996 -36.86 18.56 8.66
C TYR A 996 -38.00 17.66 9.20
N GLU A 997 -38.80 18.11 10.16
CA GLU A 997 -40.03 17.42 10.60
C GLU A 997 -41.11 17.29 9.50
N LEU A 998 -40.96 18.02 8.37
CA LEU A 998 -41.83 17.90 7.20
C LEU A 998 -41.60 16.62 6.35
N GLN A 999 -40.56 15.82 6.63
CA GLN A 999 -40.25 14.64 5.80
C GLN A 999 -41.31 13.54 5.91
N GLY A 1000 -42.00 13.25 4.80
CA GLY A 1000 -43.11 12.30 4.73
C GLY A 1000 -44.46 12.88 5.17
N TYR A 1001 -44.49 14.13 5.64
CA TYR A 1001 -45.71 14.81 6.06
C TYR A 1001 -46.66 14.97 4.86
N GLN A 1002 -47.94 14.57 5.05
CA GLN A 1002 -48.95 14.43 3.99
C GLN A 1002 -48.54 13.56 2.77
N ASN A 1003 -47.56 12.65 2.90
CA ASN A 1003 -46.92 11.90 1.82
C ASN A 1003 -46.03 12.75 0.87
N THR A 1004 -45.68 13.96 1.29
CA THR A 1004 -44.68 14.80 0.63
C THR A 1004 -43.33 14.63 1.33
N TYR A 1005 -42.28 14.49 0.53
CA TYR A 1005 -40.89 14.52 0.94
C TYR A 1005 -40.21 15.73 0.29
N TRP A 1006 -39.22 16.29 0.97
CA TRP A 1006 -38.57 17.53 0.56
C TRP A 1006 -37.07 17.33 0.42
N THR A 1007 -36.48 17.86 -0.64
CA THR A 1007 -35.03 17.76 -0.88
C THR A 1007 -34.61 18.82 -1.89
N GLY A 1008 -33.39 18.72 -2.37
CA GLY A 1008 -32.77 19.73 -3.21
C GLY A 1008 -32.31 20.92 -2.40
N ALA A 1009 -31.80 21.91 -3.12
CA ALA A 1009 -30.91 22.95 -2.63
C ALA A 1009 -31.27 23.43 -1.21
N ALA A 1010 -32.48 23.94 -0.99
CA ALA A 1010 -32.92 24.60 0.25
C ALA A 1010 -32.85 23.78 1.56
N TRP A 1011 -32.57 22.47 1.50
CA TRP A 1011 -32.39 21.60 2.67
C TRP A 1011 -30.92 21.28 3.01
N ASP A 1012 -29.96 21.76 2.21
CA ASP A 1012 -28.53 21.47 2.37
C ASP A 1012 -27.65 22.63 1.83
N ALA A 1013 -26.89 22.43 0.75
CA ALA A 1013 -25.96 23.40 0.17
C ALA A 1013 -25.90 23.32 -1.36
N HIS A 1014 -25.22 24.27 -2.02
CA HIS A 1014 -25.15 24.35 -3.50
C HIS A 1014 -24.01 23.52 -4.11
N ASP A 1015 -23.85 22.31 -3.58
CA ASP A 1015 -22.92 21.30 -4.03
C ASP A 1015 -23.73 20.07 -4.49
N SER A 1016 -23.52 19.63 -5.74
CA SER A 1016 -24.31 18.52 -6.28
C SER A 1016 -24.05 17.19 -5.54
N SER A 1017 -22.82 16.98 -5.09
CA SER A 1017 -22.37 15.81 -4.32
C SER A 1017 -23.07 15.74 -2.96
N ASN A 1018 -23.11 16.86 -2.22
CA ASN A 1018 -23.81 16.92 -0.92
C ASN A 1018 -25.32 16.75 -1.11
N LEU A 1019 -25.90 17.42 -2.11
CA LEU A 1019 -27.30 17.23 -2.46
C LEU A 1019 -27.63 15.78 -2.82
N TRP A 1020 -26.74 15.05 -3.49
CA TRP A 1020 -26.92 13.61 -3.77
C TRP A 1020 -26.80 12.75 -2.50
N LYS A 1021 -25.88 13.08 -1.57
CA LYS A 1021 -25.79 12.43 -0.24
C LYS A 1021 -27.06 12.65 0.60
N PHE A 1022 -27.54 13.89 0.74
CA PHE A 1022 -28.78 14.21 1.45
C PHE A 1022 -30.00 13.57 0.78
N THR A 1023 -30.09 13.63 -0.55
CA THR A 1023 -31.17 12.99 -1.31
C THR A 1023 -31.18 11.48 -1.14
N GLY A 1024 -30.02 10.82 -1.06
CA GLY A 1024 -29.92 9.40 -0.76
C GLY A 1024 -30.66 9.03 0.53
N ARG A 1025 -30.35 9.74 1.64
CA ARG A 1025 -30.99 9.55 2.95
C ARG A 1025 -32.51 9.83 2.92
N VAL A 1026 -32.95 10.88 2.22
CA VAL A 1026 -34.39 11.15 2.03
C VAL A 1026 -35.08 10.04 1.23
N LEU A 1027 -34.42 9.50 0.20
CA LEU A 1027 -34.95 8.42 -0.63
C LEU A 1027 -35.06 7.09 0.10
N GLU A 1028 -34.19 6.77 1.06
CA GLU A 1028 -34.33 5.59 1.92
C GLU A 1028 -35.63 5.66 2.73
N SER A 1029 -35.86 6.79 3.41
CA SER A 1029 -37.12 7.06 4.15
C SER A 1029 -38.36 7.04 3.25
N LEU A 1030 -38.24 7.57 2.01
CA LEU A 1030 -39.31 7.54 1.02
C LEU A 1030 -39.62 6.11 0.56
N LYS A 1031 -38.59 5.31 0.22
CA LYS A 1031 -38.71 3.90 -0.20
C LYS A 1031 -39.36 3.04 0.90
N LEU A 1032 -38.90 3.16 2.15
CA LEU A 1032 -39.50 2.51 3.33
C LEU A 1032 -40.96 2.91 3.60
N SER A 1033 -41.48 3.94 2.93
CA SER A 1033 -42.88 4.38 3.02
C SER A 1033 -43.73 4.02 1.79
N LEU A 1034 -43.13 3.43 0.76
CA LEU A 1034 -43.77 2.89 -0.45
C LEU A 1034 -44.05 1.38 -0.35
N GLU A 1035 -43.31 0.70 0.52
CA GLU A 1035 -43.46 -0.71 0.95
C GLU A 1035 -44.64 -0.90 1.93
#